data_AF-A0A2N2YAR3-F1
#
_entry.id   AF-A0A2N2YAR3-F1
#
_cell.length_a   1.000
_cell.length_b   1.000
_cell.length_c   1.000
_cell.angle_alpha   90.00
_cell.angle_beta   90.00
_cell.angle_gamma   90.00
#
_symmetry.space_group_name_H-M   'P 1'
#
loop_
_entity.id
_entity.type
_entity.pdbx_description
1 polymer ?
#
loop_
_entity_poly.entity_id
_entity_poly.type
_entity_poly.pdbx_seq_one_letter_code
_entity_poly.pdbx_strand_id
1 'polypeptide(L)'
;MKNNLLIGLALLLSLPSSFSQEIPIKGKELFGNLKARHIGPAVMSGRISDIEMHPTNANIVYAGAAGGGVWKSIDGGTFFTPVFDEHAQSIGSIAIDPADPDNTVWVGTGETWVRNSVSIGDGIYKTTDGGTNWKKMGLEKSERISGIKINPNNNKEVFVGVMGALWGSSKDRGVYKTLDGGETWENILYINETTGVADLAMDPTDPNILYASLWQFRRSPWSFSSGGENSGLYKTIDGGKTWNKIHNGFPTGKLGRIGLAIAPSQPQTVYIVLETEDSKSNGLYRSDDGGNSWNHLNSNFELVVRPFYFSRITIDPKNPDILVKGGLNGAISRDGGKTFKPLGTMHPDIHDIAFHIQNSDIMFVGTDGGVYRSWNGGVTLEIVENIPVSQYYHVSVDNAEPYNVYGGLQDNGSWYGPSSAPGGVKAKHWNSVGFGDGFRVLKHPTKNIIYSEMQGAANVWRYDVDRIQTKTIQPMAEKGDPKLRFNWNTPMALSKFYPDRFYIGSQFLHKSNDMGDTWVKISPDLTTNDSKKQDQSQSGGLSVDNSGAETHTTIFTIAESPLDENIIWVGTDDGNVQVTKDAGKTWTNTIANIPNLPKNTWCYKIYASNFNKGAAYAVFEGHASGNMTPYAYKTTDFGKTWKSIISEDVIGFARSIHEDYKNENLLFLGTEFGLFITVDGGLNWSRFTNNMPAVAVMYIALQEKTNDLVLATHGRGIIIIDDISPLREVTPEIMDKEVHFFSSKPIVMPEEGGFSEFFGTETQFVGQNPSANARIVYYLNKRHTFGKMEMEVQDVEGNSIASLNPGKSKGLNIVDWSFTSRAPKIAEAKTISFGGFVAPRVPAGKYKVVMTKGKNTFTHEIELIYDTNSLVTSESRELRMNMVKILFDMNEELAYTVYKMNTTIKKAEDLILEDTNAKKVAQTVINDLNTLLKTMVVTTGDNYVASAEPELREKLADLYSSVTNNFDRPTGAHVANFEAIKERYDDAMASYEAIHKKQVARLEDYLKKKDKFPIEFKSFDEFLK
;
A
#
# COMPACT_ATOMS: atom_id res chain seq x y z
N MET A 1 21.04 -71.02 -53.17
CA MET A 1 21.26 -69.93 -54.14
C MET A 1 21.39 -68.62 -53.38
N LYS A 2 22.51 -67.94 -53.64
CA LYS A 2 23.02 -66.65 -53.15
C LYS A 2 22.00 -65.61 -52.65
N ASN A 3 22.17 -65.05 -51.44
CA ASN A 3 22.92 -63.80 -51.24
C ASN A 3 23.07 -63.41 -49.75
N ASN A 4 24.22 -62.78 -49.48
CA ASN A 4 24.86 -62.44 -48.22
C ASN A 4 24.05 -61.59 -47.22
N LEU A 5 24.19 -61.93 -45.94
CA LEU A 5 23.79 -61.15 -44.76
C LEU A 5 24.95 -60.19 -44.38
N LEU A 6 24.68 -58.88 -44.30
CA LEU A 6 25.59 -57.88 -43.74
C LEU A 6 25.02 -57.45 -42.38
N ILE A 7 25.77 -57.73 -41.31
CA ILE A 7 25.49 -57.29 -39.94
C ILE A 7 26.03 -55.86 -39.80
N GLY A 8 25.13 -54.88 -39.72
CA GLY A 8 25.44 -53.49 -39.35
C GLY A 8 25.12 -53.26 -37.88
N LEU A 9 26.16 -53.03 -37.07
CA LEU A 9 26.08 -52.67 -35.67
C LEU A 9 25.67 -51.19 -35.56
N ALA A 10 24.44 -50.90 -35.14
CA ALA A 10 24.01 -49.54 -34.81
C ALA A 10 24.11 -49.33 -33.29
N LEU A 11 25.16 -48.62 -32.86
CA LEU A 11 25.24 -48.03 -31.53
C LEU A 11 24.19 -46.91 -31.43
N LEU A 12 23.12 -47.16 -30.70
CA LEU A 12 22.20 -46.12 -30.21
C LEU A 12 22.87 -45.40 -29.03
N LEU A 13 23.39 -44.20 -29.31
CA LEU A 13 23.73 -43.19 -28.30
C LEU A 13 22.43 -42.68 -27.66
N SER A 14 22.02 -43.30 -26.55
CA SER A 14 21.05 -42.71 -25.63
C SER A 14 21.75 -41.59 -24.85
N LEU A 15 21.65 -40.35 -25.35
CA LEU A 15 21.95 -39.17 -24.55
C LEU A 15 20.87 -39.08 -23.44
N PRO A 16 21.24 -39.11 -22.15
CA PRO A 16 20.29 -38.74 -21.11
C PRO A 16 20.01 -37.24 -21.28
N SER A 17 18.81 -36.91 -21.72
CA SER A 17 18.27 -35.56 -21.53
C SER A 17 18.16 -35.34 -20.03
N SER A 18 19.19 -34.73 -19.45
CA SER A 18 19.10 -34.10 -18.13
C SER A 18 18.04 -33.01 -18.25
N PHE A 19 16.79 -33.35 -17.96
CA PHE A 19 15.82 -32.33 -17.56
C PHE A 19 16.41 -31.70 -16.30
N SER A 20 17.01 -30.52 -16.45
CA SER A 20 17.25 -29.66 -15.30
C SER A 20 15.91 -29.53 -14.60
N GLN A 21 15.82 -30.03 -13.38
CA GLN A 21 14.64 -29.89 -12.56
C GLN A 21 14.51 -28.39 -12.32
N GLU A 22 13.61 -27.72 -13.04
CA GLU A 22 13.31 -26.31 -12.80
C GLU A 22 12.95 -26.19 -11.32
N ILE A 23 13.74 -25.42 -10.56
CA ILE A 23 13.46 -25.12 -9.17
C ILE A 23 12.55 -23.89 -9.20
N PRO A 24 11.22 -24.01 -9.03
CA PRO A 24 10.35 -22.84 -8.94
C PRO A 24 10.67 -22.13 -7.62
N ILE A 25 11.40 -21.02 -7.68
CA ILE A 25 11.60 -20.15 -6.51
C ILE A 25 10.35 -19.31 -6.35
N LYS A 26 9.65 -19.48 -5.22
CA LYS A 26 8.35 -18.86 -4.97
C LYS A 26 8.41 -17.75 -3.92
N GLY A 27 7.76 -16.64 -4.22
CA GLY A 27 7.45 -15.58 -3.25
C GLY A 27 8.68 -14.92 -2.61
N LYS A 28 8.73 -14.94 -1.26
CA LYS A 28 9.77 -14.25 -0.47
C LYS A 28 11.20 -14.68 -0.81
N GLU A 29 11.39 -15.92 -1.26
CA GLU A 29 12.70 -16.42 -1.67
C GLU A 29 13.21 -15.82 -2.99
N LEU A 30 12.32 -15.28 -3.82
CA LEU A 30 12.66 -14.57 -5.05
C LEU A 30 12.86 -13.07 -4.75
N PHE A 31 11.85 -12.42 -4.17
CA PHE A 31 11.81 -10.97 -4.05
C PHE A 31 12.66 -10.40 -2.91
N GLY A 32 12.98 -11.20 -1.89
CA GLY A 32 13.86 -10.84 -0.78
C GLY A 32 13.56 -9.47 -0.15
N ASN A 33 14.39 -8.45 -0.38
CA ASN A 33 14.24 -7.08 0.15
C ASN A 33 13.55 -6.09 -0.79
N LEU A 34 13.21 -6.47 -2.02
CA LEU A 34 12.42 -5.60 -2.90
C LEU A 34 11.08 -5.30 -2.20
N LYS A 35 10.78 -4.03 -1.94
CA LYS A 35 9.67 -3.62 -1.08
C LYS A 35 8.80 -2.59 -1.80
N ALA A 36 7.50 -2.69 -1.62
CA ALA A 36 6.56 -1.68 -2.08
C ALA A 36 6.45 -0.51 -1.09
N ARG A 37 6.13 0.69 -1.57
CA ARG A 37 5.79 1.86 -0.75
C ARG A 37 4.42 2.41 -1.12
N HIS A 38 3.69 2.89 -0.12
CA HIS A 38 2.36 3.46 -0.29
C HIS A 38 2.50 4.98 -0.40
N ILE A 39 1.81 5.58 -1.36
CA ILE A 39 1.82 7.06 -1.55
C ILE A 39 0.46 7.71 -1.31
N GLY A 40 -0.54 6.92 -0.90
CA GLY A 40 -1.90 7.39 -0.65
C GLY A 40 -2.67 7.57 -1.95
N PRO A 41 -3.51 8.61 -2.08
CA PRO A 41 -3.88 9.61 -1.07
C PRO A 41 -4.79 9.06 0.04
N ALA A 42 -4.75 9.74 1.20
CA ALA A 42 -5.74 9.61 2.26
C ALA A 42 -6.69 10.82 2.37
N VAL A 43 -6.47 11.91 1.59
CA VAL A 43 -7.25 13.16 1.69
C VAL A 43 -8.75 13.00 1.44
N MET A 44 -9.12 12.08 0.55
CA MET A 44 -10.50 11.64 0.31
C MET A 44 -10.77 10.25 0.90
N SER A 45 -9.72 9.52 1.31
CA SER A 45 -9.81 8.14 1.80
C SER A 45 -10.65 7.22 0.90
N GLY A 46 -11.44 6.30 1.47
CA GLY A 46 -12.33 5.39 0.74
C GLY A 46 -13.35 4.70 1.66
N ARG A 47 -14.16 3.80 1.09
CA ARG A 47 -15.33 3.23 1.77
C ARG A 47 -15.02 2.48 3.07
N ILE A 48 -15.72 2.87 4.13
CA ILE A 48 -15.74 2.22 5.46
C ILE A 48 -17.06 1.48 5.64
N SER A 49 -16.98 0.17 5.89
CA SER A 49 -18.15 -0.70 5.99
C SER A 49 -18.65 -0.88 7.42
N ASP A 50 -17.76 -0.77 8.42
CA ASP A 50 -18.07 -1.08 9.82
C ASP A 50 -17.12 -0.34 10.78
N ILE A 51 -17.62 0.13 11.91
CA ILE A 51 -16.87 0.82 12.97
C ILE A 51 -17.31 0.27 14.33
N GLU A 52 -16.36 -0.22 15.11
CA GLU A 52 -16.63 -0.82 16.42
C GLU A 52 -15.85 -0.09 17.52
N MET A 53 -16.59 0.34 18.55
CA MET A 53 -16.04 1.01 19.73
C MET A 53 -15.76 -0.03 20.82
N HIS A 54 -14.60 0.06 21.46
CA HIS A 54 -14.31 -0.81 22.60
C HIS A 54 -15.29 -0.51 23.76
N PRO A 55 -15.92 -1.54 24.36
CA PRO A 55 -17.06 -1.37 25.26
C PRO A 55 -16.74 -0.61 26.55
N THR A 56 -15.48 -0.59 26.99
CA THR A 56 -15.04 0.03 28.25
C THR A 56 -13.92 1.04 28.10
N ASN A 57 -13.31 1.19 26.91
CA ASN A 57 -12.13 2.01 26.69
C ASN A 57 -12.34 2.86 25.43
N ALA A 58 -12.79 4.09 25.60
CA ALA A 58 -13.14 4.96 24.49
C ALA A 58 -11.98 5.35 23.57
N ASN A 59 -10.72 5.07 23.97
CA ASN A 59 -9.57 5.32 23.12
C ASN A 59 -9.41 4.27 22.01
N ILE A 60 -10.01 3.08 22.17
CA ILE A 60 -9.86 1.99 21.21
C ILE A 60 -11.05 1.97 20.25
N VAL A 61 -10.74 2.13 18.96
CA VAL A 61 -11.72 2.11 17.86
C VAL A 61 -11.18 1.22 16.75
N TYR A 62 -12.01 0.33 16.23
CA TYR A 62 -11.72 -0.44 15.02
C TYR A 62 -12.56 0.07 13.87
N ALA A 63 -11.97 0.12 12.68
CA ALA A 63 -12.66 0.44 11.43
C ALA A 63 -12.36 -0.63 10.38
N GLY A 64 -13.40 -1.16 9.74
CA GLY A 64 -13.32 -2.08 8.63
C GLY A 64 -13.56 -1.35 7.32
N ALA A 65 -12.60 -1.42 6.40
CA ALA A 65 -12.74 -0.85 5.07
C ALA A 65 -13.31 -1.88 4.07
N ALA A 66 -14.09 -1.42 3.10
CA ALA A 66 -14.74 -2.29 2.10
C ALA A 66 -13.74 -3.08 1.22
N GLY A 67 -12.51 -2.59 1.07
CA GLY A 67 -11.40 -3.26 0.38
C GLY A 67 -10.02 -2.94 0.94
N GLY A 68 -9.94 -2.36 2.15
CA GLY A 68 -8.73 -1.79 2.73
C GLY A 68 -8.30 -2.38 4.08
N GLY A 69 -8.89 -3.50 4.48
CA GLY A 69 -8.56 -4.21 5.72
C GLY A 69 -9.14 -3.58 6.98
N VAL A 70 -8.62 -4.01 8.13
CA VAL A 70 -9.03 -3.53 9.47
C VAL A 70 -7.98 -2.57 10.00
N TRP A 71 -8.45 -1.47 10.56
CA TRP A 71 -7.66 -0.38 11.13
C TRP A 71 -8.00 -0.23 12.60
N LYS A 72 -6.99 0.03 13.43
CA LYS A 72 -7.13 0.21 14.88
C LYS A 72 -6.57 1.55 15.31
N SER A 73 -7.35 2.29 16.09
CA SER A 73 -6.88 3.43 16.89
C SER A 73 -6.79 3.03 18.37
N ILE A 74 -5.86 3.64 19.09
CA ILE A 74 -5.68 3.52 20.55
C ILE A 74 -5.68 4.90 21.24
N ASP A 75 -6.10 5.95 20.53
CA ASP A 75 -6.04 7.36 20.95
C ASP A 75 -7.35 8.12 20.64
N GLY A 76 -8.47 7.40 20.59
CA GLY A 76 -9.81 7.97 20.39
C GLY A 76 -10.07 8.39 18.94
N GLY A 77 -9.49 7.66 18.00
CA GLY A 77 -9.67 7.87 16.56
C GLY A 77 -8.86 9.05 16.00
N THR A 78 -7.79 9.47 16.68
CA THR A 78 -6.89 10.52 16.17
C THR A 78 -5.92 9.95 15.13
N PHE A 79 -5.42 8.73 15.36
CA PHE A 79 -4.57 8.00 14.44
C PHE A 79 -4.96 6.52 14.37
N PHE A 80 -4.97 5.97 13.15
CA PHE A 80 -5.27 4.56 12.89
C PHE A 80 -4.08 3.80 12.28
N THR A 81 -3.84 2.57 12.73
CA THR A 81 -2.81 1.67 12.19
C THR A 81 -3.48 0.45 11.55
N PRO A 82 -3.03 -0.03 10.37
CA PRO A 82 -3.58 -1.25 9.79
C PRO A 82 -3.14 -2.46 10.62
N VAL A 83 -4.07 -3.38 10.89
CA VAL A 83 -3.82 -4.59 11.71
C VAL A 83 -4.16 -5.88 10.97
N PHE A 84 -4.47 -5.82 9.66
CA PHE A 84 -5.01 -6.96 8.89
C PHE A 84 -4.43 -7.09 7.48
N ASP A 85 -3.31 -6.43 7.16
CA ASP A 85 -2.76 -6.33 5.79
C ASP A 85 -2.42 -7.70 5.14
N GLU A 86 -2.18 -8.75 5.93
CA GLU A 86 -1.83 -10.10 5.44
C GLU A 86 -3.03 -10.94 4.97
N HIS A 87 -4.26 -10.50 5.24
CA HIS A 87 -5.50 -11.27 5.03
C HIS A 87 -6.45 -10.58 4.04
N ALA A 88 -7.57 -11.21 3.66
CA ALA A 88 -8.51 -10.62 2.69
C ALA A 88 -8.94 -9.20 3.12
N GLN A 89 -8.79 -8.22 2.23
CA GLN A 89 -8.93 -6.81 2.58
C GLN A 89 -10.38 -6.30 2.53
N SER A 90 -11.31 -7.08 1.97
CA SER A 90 -12.72 -6.72 2.01
C SER A 90 -13.31 -7.09 3.36
N ILE A 91 -13.81 -6.11 4.10
CA ILE A 91 -14.38 -6.32 5.44
C ILE A 91 -15.91 -6.16 5.39
N GLY A 92 -16.61 -7.07 6.07
CA GLY A 92 -18.06 -7.06 6.18
C GLY A 92 -18.56 -6.73 7.59
N SER A 93 -17.87 -7.24 8.62
CA SER A 93 -18.21 -6.98 10.03
C SER A 93 -17.02 -7.22 10.94
N ILE A 94 -16.91 -6.43 12.00
CA ILE A 94 -15.99 -6.57 13.12
C ILE A 94 -16.84 -6.83 14.37
N ALA A 95 -16.34 -7.63 15.30
CA ALA A 95 -16.95 -7.76 16.62
C ALA A 95 -15.87 -7.89 17.70
N ILE A 96 -15.94 -7.02 18.70
CA ILE A 96 -15.08 -7.05 19.88
C ILE A 96 -15.75 -7.97 20.91
N ASP A 97 -15.00 -8.91 21.50
CA ASP A 97 -15.53 -9.77 22.56
C ASP A 97 -15.81 -8.94 23.82
N PRO A 98 -17.06 -8.79 24.29
CA PRO A 98 -17.35 -7.99 25.46
C PRO A 98 -16.78 -8.57 26.77
N ALA A 99 -16.44 -9.87 26.80
CA ALA A 99 -15.85 -10.52 27.96
C ALA A 99 -14.31 -10.44 27.98
N ASP A 100 -13.68 -10.16 26.84
CA ASP A 100 -12.22 -10.03 26.67
C ASP A 100 -11.87 -8.97 25.59
N PRO A 101 -12.29 -7.71 25.78
CA PRO A 101 -12.34 -6.73 24.68
C PRO A 101 -10.96 -6.17 24.29
N ASP A 102 -9.95 -6.30 25.16
CA ASP A 102 -8.58 -5.87 24.87
C ASP A 102 -7.85 -6.84 23.94
N ASN A 103 -8.21 -8.13 23.97
CA ASN A 103 -7.46 -9.19 23.30
C ASN A 103 -8.24 -9.85 22.16
N THR A 104 -9.53 -10.11 22.35
CA THR A 104 -10.32 -10.94 21.43
C THR A 104 -11.19 -10.11 20.51
N VAL A 105 -10.90 -10.17 19.21
CA VAL A 105 -11.68 -9.53 18.14
C VAL A 105 -11.92 -10.53 17.01
N TRP A 106 -13.12 -10.50 16.44
CA TRP A 106 -13.51 -11.27 15.28
C TRP A 106 -13.72 -10.37 14.07
N VAL A 107 -13.32 -10.85 12.89
CA VAL A 107 -13.44 -10.13 11.62
C VAL A 107 -14.09 -11.06 10.60
N GLY A 108 -15.26 -10.67 10.13
CA GLY A 108 -15.94 -11.26 8.99
C GLY A 108 -15.55 -10.50 7.73
N THR A 109 -15.04 -11.23 6.74
CA THR A 109 -14.63 -10.62 5.47
C THR A 109 -15.79 -10.56 4.47
N GLY A 110 -15.67 -9.65 3.51
CA GLY A 110 -16.59 -9.44 2.39
C GLY A 110 -17.63 -8.36 2.62
N GLU A 111 -17.52 -7.28 1.85
CA GLU A 111 -18.42 -6.13 1.89
C GLU A 111 -19.89 -6.50 1.63
N THR A 112 -20.79 -5.98 2.46
CA THR A 112 -22.22 -6.35 2.48
C THR A 112 -23.12 -5.34 1.75
N TRP A 113 -22.57 -4.25 1.25
CA TRP A 113 -23.25 -3.23 0.45
C TRP A 113 -23.14 -3.60 -1.04
N VAL A 114 -23.87 -4.65 -1.43
CA VAL A 114 -23.72 -5.45 -2.66
C VAL A 114 -23.79 -4.73 -4.02
N ARG A 115 -22.84 -3.83 -4.27
CA ARG A 115 -22.68 -3.07 -5.50
C ARG A 115 -21.90 -3.87 -6.57
N ASN A 116 -21.81 -3.37 -7.82
CA ASN A 116 -21.00 -4.03 -8.88
C ASN A 116 -19.51 -4.12 -8.54
N SER A 117 -19.00 -3.11 -7.84
CA SER A 117 -17.57 -2.90 -7.60
C SER A 117 -17.05 -3.52 -6.31
N VAL A 118 -17.90 -4.23 -5.56
CA VAL A 118 -17.52 -4.81 -4.27
C VAL A 118 -16.50 -5.93 -4.44
N SER A 119 -15.58 -6.01 -3.48
CA SER A 119 -14.64 -7.12 -3.33
C SER A 119 -15.29 -8.28 -2.57
N ILE A 120 -14.65 -9.45 -2.56
CA ILE A 120 -15.13 -10.65 -1.86
C ILE A 120 -14.34 -10.90 -0.58
N GLY A 121 -15.02 -11.49 0.40
CA GLY A 121 -14.41 -12.09 1.57
C GLY A 121 -14.00 -13.53 1.33
N ASP A 122 -13.16 -14.04 2.22
CA ASP A 122 -12.69 -15.43 2.20
C ASP A 122 -12.93 -16.17 3.54
N GLY A 123 -13.81 -15.64 4.39
CA GLY A 123 -14.27 -16.26 5.64
C GLY A 123 -14.15 -15.37 6.87
N ILE A 124 -14.10 -16.01 8.03
CA ILE A 124 -14.01 -15.33 9.34
C ILE A 124 -12.65 -15.53 9.99
N TYR A 125 -12.18 -14.50 10.70
CA TYR A 125 -10.90 -14.47 11.39
C TYR A 125 -11.08 -14.07 12.85
N LYS A 126 -10.14 -14.51 13.68
CA LYS A 126 -10.09 -14.19 15.12
C LYS A 126 -8.66 -13.81 15.52
N THR A 127 -8.52 -12.77 16.32
CA THR A 127 -7.32 -12.48 17.10
C THR A 127 -7.61 -12.73 18.59
N THR A 128 -6.57 -13.04 19.35
CA THR A 128 -6.59 -13.13 20.82
C THR A 128 -5.42 -12.34 21.43
N ASP A 129 -4.85 -11.41 20.67
CA ASP A 129 -3.72 -10.55 21.06
C ASP A 129 -3.90 -9.12 20.56
N GLY A 130 -5.16 -8.67 20.48
CA GLY A 130 -5.53 -7.29 20.18
C GLY A 130 -5.26 -6.88 18.73
N GLY A 131 -5.20 -7.84 17.80
CA GLY A 131 -5.02 -7.62 16.36
C GLY A 131 -3.58 -7.78 15.87
N THR A 132 -2.67 -8.31 16.69
CA THR A 132 -1.27 -8.53 16.28
C THR A 132 -1.16 -9.74 15.37
N ASN A 133 -1.89 -10.82 15.68
CA ASN A 133 -1.99 -12.02 14.86
C ASN A 133 -3.45 -12.41 14.66
N TRP A 134 -3.75 -12.99 13.50
CA TRP A 134 -5.08 -13.47 13.15
C TRP A 134 -5.06 -14.92 12.72
N LYS A 135 -6.06 -15.67 13.20
CA LYS A 135 -6.32 -17.05 12.81
C LYS A 135 -7.59 -17.10 11.99
N LYS A 136 -7.55 -17.81 10.87
CA LYS A 136 -8.74 -18.12 10.07
C LYS A 136 -9.60 -19.16 10.79
N MET A 137 -10.90 -18.92 10.85
CA MET A 137 -11.87 -19.66 11.66
C MET A 137 -13.01 -20.28 10.83
N GLY A 138 -12.83 -20.46 9.52
CA GLY A 138 -13.80 -21.13 8.64
C GLY A 138 -14.71 -20.18 7.84
N LEU A 139 -15.81 -20.74 7.32
CA LEU A 139 -16.81 -20.06 6.48
C LEU A 139 -16.23 -19.49 5.17
N GLU A 140 -15.30 -20.20 4.54
CA GLU A 140 -14.53 -19.70 3.38
C GLU A 140 -15.38 -19.40 2.15
N LYS A 141 -16.55 -20.01 2.06
CA LYS A 141 -17.51 -19.83 0.95
C LYS A 141 -18.61 -18.82 1.26
N SER A 142 -18.54 -18.14 2.41
CA SER A 142 -19.52 -17.14 2.83
C SER A 142 -19.56 -15.95 1.87
N GLU A 143 -18.43 -15.61 1.23
CA GLU A 143 -18.15 -14.39 0.45
C GLU A 143 -18.39 -13.06 1.18
N ARG A 144 -19.40 -12.96 2.06
CA ARG A 144 -19.89 -11.76 2.74
C ARG A 144 -20.48 -12.14 4.09
N ILE A 145 -19.82 -11.69 5.14
CA ILE A 145 -20.30 -11.81 6.52
C ILE A 145 -20.93 -10.48 6.92
N SER A 146 -22.22 -10.49 7.25
CA SER A 146 -23.00 -9.28 7.53
C SER A 146 -23.11 -8.93 9.01
N GLY A 147 -22.70 -9.83 9.90
CA GLY A 147 -22.74 -9.56 11.34
C GLY A 147 -22.16 -10.70 12.15
N ILE A 148 -21.50 -10.35 13.24
CA ILE A 148 -20.96 -11.29 14.23
C ILE A 148 -21.50 -10.88 15.60
N LYS A 149 -22.07 -11.83 16.34
CA LYS A 149 -22.58 -11.61 17.71
C LYS A 149 -21.99 -12.65 18.65
N ILE A 150 -21.27 -12.16 19.66
CA ILE A 150 -20.56 -12.98 20.66
C ILE A 150 -21.43 -12.99 21.92
N ASN A 151 -21.70 -14.17 22.46
CA ASN A 151 -22.42 -14.27 23.71
C ASN A 151 -21.56 -13.68 24.86
N PRO A 152 -22.00 -12.61 25.55
CA PRO A 152 -21.23 -11.97 26.62
C PRO A 152 -21.01 -12.85 27.86
N ASN A 153 -21.82 -13.89 28.02
CA ASN A 153 -21.72 -14.84 29.13
C ASN A 153 -20.93 -16.12 28.76
N ASN A 154 -20.60 -16.31 27.48
CA ASN A 154 -19.84 -17.46 26.98
C ASN A 154 -19.21 -17.13 25.62
N ASN A 155 -17.97 -16.66 25.61
CA ASN A 155 -17.30 -16.24 24.37
C ASN A 155 -16.92 -17.37 23.39
N LYS A 156 -17.23 -18.63 23.72
CA LYS A 156 -17.16 -19.75 22.76
C LYS A 156 -18.42 -19.87 21.92
N GLU A 157 -19.53 -19.31 22.39
CA GLU A 157 -20.78 -19.23 21.65
C GLU A 157 -20.83 -17.94 20.82
N VAL A 158 -20.77 -18.11 19.50
CA VAL A 158 -20.76 -17.00 18.54
C VAL A 158 -21.74 -17.30 17.42
N PHE A 159 -22.48 -16.26 17.01
CA PHE A 159 -23.43 -16.29 15.91
C PHE A 159 -22.91 -15.42 14.76
N VAL A 160 -23.02 -15.91 13.54
CA VAL A 160 -22.53 -15.23 12.34
C VAL A 160 -23.63 -15.18 11.30
N GLY A 161 -23.98 -13.96 10.89
CA GLY A 161 -24.88 -13.71 9.77
C GLY A 161 -24.09 -13.80 8.46
N VAL A 162 -24.45 -14.75 7.61
CA VAL A 162 -23.85 -14.91 6.28
C VAL A 162 -24.85 -14.48 5.21
N MET A 163 -24.46 -13.46 4.46
CA MET A 163 -25.24 -12.94 3.34
C MET A 163 -25.08 -13.85 2.12
N GLY A 164 -23.86 -14.30 1.82
CA GLY A 164 -23.55 -15.19 0.71
C GLY A 164 -23.14 -14.50 -0.60
N ALA A 165 -23.04 -15.33 -1.63
CA ALA A 165 -22.61 -14.95 -2.97
C ALA A 165 -23.51 -13.88 -3.65
N LEU A 166 -22.92 -12.84 -4.20
CA LEU A 166 -23.67 -11.80 -4.93
C LEU A 166 -24.15 -12.29 -6.30
N TRP A 167 -23.24 -12.89 -7.05
CA TRP A 167 -23.39 -13.20 -8.47
C TRP A 167 -23.83 -14.64 -8.77
N GLY A 168 -24.10 -15.43 -7.72
CA GLY A 168 -24.48 -16.84 -7.87
C GLY A 168 -25.31 -17.37 -6.70
N SER A 169 -26.07 -18.43 -6.96
CA SER A 169 -26.74 -19.20 -5.92
C SER A 169 -25.69 -19.92 -5.06
N SER A 170 -25.88 -19.91 -3.74
CA SER A 170 -24.98 -20.59 -2.80
C SER A 170 -25.75 -21.08 -1.58
N LYS A 171 -25.33 -22.23 -1.05
CA LYS A 171 -25.85 -22.79 0.22
C LYS A 171 -25.20 -22.16 1.44
N ASP A 172 -24.08 -21.47 1.25
CA ASP A 172 -23.31 -20.79 2.30
C ASP A 172 -23.96 -19.44 2.64
N ARG A 173 -25.16 -19.52 3.24
CA ARG A 173 -26.00 -18.38 3.68
C ARG A 173 -26.73 -18.75 4.97
N GLY A 174 -27.21 -17.74 5.68
CA GLY A 174 -28.01 -17.95 6.89
C GLY A 174 -27.27 -17.58 8.16
N VAL A 175 -27.84 -17.98 9.31
CA VAL A 175 -27.20 -17.77 10.61
C VAL A 175 -26.40 -19.01 10.98
N TYR A 176 -25.10 -18.84 11.12
CA TYR A 176 -24.19 -19.88 11.60
C TYR A 176 -23.93 -19.70 13.08
N LYS A 177 -23.75 -20.80 13.79
CA LYS A 177 -23.45 -20.84 15.23
C LYS A 177 -22.27 -21.74 15.50
N THR A 178 -21.39 -21.31 16.39
CA THR A 178 -20.36 -22.13 17.02
C THR A 178 -20.62 -22.21 18.53
N LEU A 179 -20.19 -23.30 19.15
CA LEU A 179 -20.14 -23.48 20.62
C LEU A 179 -18.72 -23.75 21.15
N ASP A 180 -17.75 -23.92 20.26
CA ASP A 180 -16.35 -24.27 20.57
C ASP A 180 -15.37 -23.13 20.26
N GLY A 181 -15.88 -21.91 20.06
CA GLY A 181 -15.06 -20.76 19.73
C GLY A 181 -14.56 -20.72 18.29
N GLY A 182 -15.29 -21.34 17.35
CA GLY A 182 -15.11 -21.24 15.90
C GLY A 182 -14.37 -22.41 15.26
N GLU A 183 -14.18 -23.52 15.98
CA GLU A 183 -13.61 -24.74 15.42
C GLU A 183 -14.64 -25.45 14.53
N THR A 184 -15.92 -25.40 14.90
CA THR A 184 -17.02 -25.93 14.08
C THR A 184 -18.19 -24.94 13.98
N TRP A 185 -18.92 -25.03 12.86
CA TRP A 185 -20.06 -24.15 12.57
C TRP A 185 -21.29 -24.96 12.16
N GLU A 186 -22.42 -24.65 12.78
CA GLU A 186 -23.74 -25.18 12.44
C GLU A 186 -24.59 -24.08 11.81
N ASN A 187 -25.24 -24.36 10.68
CA ASN A 187 -26.21 -23.45 10.08
C ASN A 187 -27.57 -23.65 10.75
N ILE A 188 -27.96 -22.71 11.63
CA ILE A 188 -29.14 -22.78 12.48
C ILE A 188 -30.35 -22.02 11.92
N LEU A 189 -30.18 -21.24 10.85
CA LEU A 189 -31.27 -20.59 10.13
C LEU A 189 -30.92 -20.44 8.66
N TYR A 190 -31.56 -21.24 7.81
CA TYR A 190 -31.40 -21.23 6.36
C TYR A 190 -32.76 -21.21 5.66
N ILE A 191 -32.89 -20.40 4.60
CA ILE A 191 -34.12 -20.29 3.81
C ILE A 191 -33.95 -20.98 2.45
N ASN A 192 -33.02 -20.49 1.62
CA ASN A 192 -32.69 -21.06 0.30
C ASN A 192 -31.38 -20.45 -0.24
N GLU A 193 -30.99 -20.81 -1.47
CA GLU A 193 -29.69 -20.41 -2.06
C GLU A 193 -29.59 -18.94 -2.54
N THR A 194 -30.68 -18.19 -2.46
CA THR A 194 -30.82 -16.79 -2.92
C THR A 194 -31.17 -15.82 -1.80
N THR A 195 -31.34 -16.32 -0.57
CA THR A 195 -31.75 -15.54 0.60
C THR A 195 -30.69 -15.70 1.69
N GLY A 196 -30.07 -14.60 2.09
CA GLY A 196 -29.03 -14.59 3.13
C GLY A 196 -29.28 -13.53 4.18
N VAL A 197 -28.45 -13.51 5.22
CA VAL A 197 -28.60 -12.56 6.32
C VAL A 197 -28.10 -11.19 5.87
N ALA A 198 -28.95 -10.17 5.94
CA ALA A 198 -28.58 -8.78 5.68
C ALA A 198 -28.12 -8.06 6.95
N ASP A 199 -28.63 -8.48 8.10
CA ASP A 199 -28.34 -7.89 9.40
C ASP A 199 -28.69 -8.88 10.53
N LEU A 200 -27.93 -8.83 11.62
CA LEU A 200 -28.04 -9.74 12.77
C LEU A 200 -27.83 -8.94 14.06
N ALA A 201 -28.80 -8.97 14.96
CA ALA A 201 -28.71 -8.32 16.27
C ALA A 201 -28.97 -9.32 17.42
N MET A 202 -28.33 -9.09 18.55
CA MET A 202 -28.48 -9.84 19.79
C MET A 202 -28.91 -8.89 20.90
N ASP A 203 -29.85 -9.31 21.73
CA ASP A 203 -30.23 -8.56 22.93
C ASP A 203 -29.02 -8.50 23.88
N PRO A 204 -28.56 -7.30 24.30
CA PRO A 204 -27.37 -7.16 25.14
C PRO A 204 -27.56 -7.69 26.56
N THR A 205 -28.80 -7.94 26.99
CA THR A 205 -29.16 -8.42 28.33
C THR A 205 -29.54 -9.90 28.36
N ASP A 206 -29.97 -10.48 27.24
CA ASP A 206 -30.25 -11.91 27.10
C ASP A 206 -29.75 -12.48 25.74
N PRO A 207 -28.61 -13.18 25.72
CA PRO A 207 -28.03 -13.71 24.48
C PRO A 207 -28.84 -14.83 23.83
N ASN A 208 -29.92 -15.32 24.46
CA ASN A 208 -30.85 -16.26 23.80
C ASN A 208 -31.80 -15.55 22.83
N ILE A 209 -31.92 -14.23 22.94
CA ILE A 209 -32.78 -13.40 22.09
C ILE A 209 -31.94 -12.80 20.96
N LEU A 210 -32.22 -13.23 19.73
CA LEU A 210 -31.59 -12.69 18.53
C LEU A 210 -32.64 -12.37 17.47
N TYR A 211 -32.30 -11.43 16.61
CA TYR A 211 -33.08 -10.99 15.46
C TYR A 211 -32.23 -11.13 14.20
N ALA A 212 -32.76 -11.79 13.18
CA ALA A 212 -32.09 -11.99 11.90
C ALA A 212 -32.96 -11.44 10.76
N SER A 213 -32.39 -10.50 10.01
CA SER A 213 -32.96 -10.00 8.76
C SER A 213 -32.47 -10.86 7.61
N LEU A 214 -33.38 -11.54 6.93
CA LEU A 214 -33.09 -12.39 5.78
C LEU A 214 -33.56 -11.64 4.52
N TRP A 215 -32.68 -11.52 3.54
CA TRP A 215 -32.89 -10.74 2.33
C TRP A 215 -32.67 -11.59 1.08
N GLN A 216 -33.68 -11.65 0.23
CA GLN A 216 -33.58 -12.27 -1.09
C GLN A 216 -33.03 -11.23 -2.09
N PHE A 217 -31.94 -11.57 -2.77
CA PHE A 217 -31.36 -10.70 -3.80
C PHE A 217 -30.56 -11.48 -4.85
N ARG A 218 -30.36 -10.85 -6.02
CA ARG A 218 -29.48 -11.38 -7.07
C ARG A 218 -28.91 -10.26 -7.92
N ARG A 219 -27.64 -10.40 -8.30
CA ARG A 219 -27.02 -9.59 -9.35
C ARG A 219 -26.52 -10.46 -10.50
N SER A 220 -26.59 -9.90 -11.69
CA SER A 220 -25.97 -10.37 -12.92
C SER A 220 -25.21 -9.19 -13.54
N PRO A 221 -24.31 -9.41 -14.52
CA PRO A 221 -23.51 -8.32 -15.09
C PRO A 221 -24.34 -7.15 -15.66
N TRP A 222 -25.63 -7.38 -15.96
CA TRP A 222 -26.54 -6.41 -16.59
C TRP A 222 -27.86 -6.18 -15.83
N SER A 223 -28.00 -6.66 -14.59
CA SER A 223 -29.24 -6.47 -13.81
C SER A 223 -29.03 -6.75 -12.32
N PHE A 224 -29.78 -6.04 -11.48
CA PHE A 224 -29.89 -6.26 -10.05
C PHE A 224 -31.36 -6.47 -9.64
N SER A 225 -31.60 -7.31 -8.64
CA SER A 225 -32.92 -7.54 -8.05
C SER A 225 -32.80 -7.60 -6.52
N SER A 226 -33.41 -6.63 -5.83
CA SER A 226 -33.61 -6.60 -4.38
C SER A 226 -35.03 -7.02 -4.02
N GLY A 227 -35.17 -7.95 -3.07
CA GLY A 227 -36.43 -8.33 -2.44
C GLY A 227 -37.17 -9.51 -3.07
N GLY A 228 -38.06 -10.10 -2.30
CA GLY A 228 -38.83 -11.29 -2.68
C GLY A 228 -39.64 -11.89 -1.53
N GLU A 229 -40.39 -12.94 -1.82
CA GLU A 229 -41.27 -13.64 -0.87
C GLU A 229 -40.52 -14.25 0.33
N ASN A 230 -39.23 -14.51 0.16
CA ASN A 230 -38.38 -15.14 1.17
C ASN A 230 -37.67 -14.14 2.07
N SER A 231 -37.75 -12.84 1.77
CA SER A 231 -37.24 -11.81 2.68
C SER A 231 -38.10 -11.74 3.94
N GLY A 232 -37.49 -11.47 5.09
CA GLY A 232 -38.23 -11.37 6.34
C GLY A 232 -37.38 -11.14 7.56
N LEU A 233 -38.04 -10.84 8.68
CA LEU A 233 -37.43 -10.61 9.97
C LEU A 233 -37.83 -11.76 10.90
N TYR A 234 -36.83 -12.41 11.47
CA TYR A 234 -36.99 -13.58 12.31
C TYR A 234 -36.45 -13.29 13.70
N LYS A 235 -37.09 -13.85 14.72
CA LYS A 235 -36.68 -13.76 16.12
C LYS A 235 -36.56 -15.16 16.73
N THR A 236 -35.48 -15.37 17.47
CA THR A 236 -35.32 -16.48 18.42
C THR A 236 -35.40 -15.93 19.84
N ILE A 237 -35.84 -16.77 20.78
CA ILE A 237 -35.76 -16.52 22.23
C ILE A 237 -35.08 -17.69 22.98
N ASP A 238 -34.54 -18.67 22.25
CA ASP A 238 -33.96 -19.90 22.80
C ASP A 238 -32.53 -20.19 22.28
N GLY A 239 -31.81 -19.13 21.89
CA GLY A 239 -30.43 -19.22 21.42
C GLY A 239 -30.29 -19.83 20.02
N GLY A 240 -31.33 -19.70 19.20
CA GLY A 240 -31.34 -20.07 17.79
C GLY A 240 -31.87 -21.47 17.49
N LYS A 241 -32.52 -22.14 18.46
CA LYS A 241 -33.13 -23.46 18.24
C LYS A 241 -34.43 -23.33 17.46
N THR A 242 -35.19 -22.27 17.72
CA THR A 242 -36.41 -21.94 16.97
C THR A 242 -36.42 -20.48 16.52
N TRP A 243 -36.95 -20.23 15.32
CA TRP A 243 -37.02 -18.90 14.72
C TRP A 243 -38.44 -18.61 14.23
N ASN A 244 -39.01 -17.51 14.69
CA ASN A 244 -40.36 -17.08 14.35
C ASN A 244 -40.34 -15.81 13.51
N LYS A 245 -41.16 -15.77 12.44
CA LYS A 245 -41.41 -14.51 11.72
C LYS A 245 -42.17 -13.55 12.63
N ILE A 246 -41.70 -12.30 12.71
CA ILE A 246 -42.28 -11.28 13.59
C ILE A 246 -42.81 -10.08 12.78
N HIS A 247 -43.84 -10.36 11.96
CA HIS A 247 -44.38 -9.43 10.95
C HIS A 247 -45.70 -8.78 11.35
N ASN A 248 -46.11 -8.87 12.62
CA ASN A 248 -47.35 -8.22 13.07
C ASN A 248 -47.22 -6.69 12.99
N GLY A 249 -48.01 -6.06 12.13
CA GLY A 249 -47.89 -4.62 11.79
C GLY A 249 -47.06 -4.32 10.54
N PHE A 250 -46.49 -5.33 9.87
CA PHE A 250 -45.87 -5.14 8.55
C PHE A 250 -46.93 -5.01 7.45
N PRO A 251 -46.61 -4.33 6.33
CA PRO A 251 -47.45 -4.34 5.14
C PRO A 251 -47.48 -5.73 4.47
N THR A 252 -48.52 -5.98 3.67
CA THR A 252 -48.63 -7.20 2.86
C THR A 252 -47.80 -7.10 1.58
N GLY A 253 -47.32 -8.24 1.06
CA GLY A 253 -46.57 -8.31 -0.19
C GLY A 253 -45.11 -8.66 0.03
N LYS A 254 -44.29 -8.49 -1.01
CA LYS A 254 -42.86 -8.79 -0.94
C LYS A 254 -42.10 -7.78 -0.09
N LEU A 255 -41.07 -8.27 0.59
CA LEU A 255 -40.17 -7.46 1.39
C LEU A 255 -38.78 -7.42 0.76
N GLY A 256 -38.07 -6.32 0.99
CA GLY A 256 -36.71 -6.07 0.54
C GLY A 256 -35.70 -6.20 1.66
N ARG A 257 -34.62 -5.42 1.60
CA ARG A 257 -33.61 -5.38 2.67
C ARG A 257 -34.24 -4.75 3.93
N ILE A 258 -33.95 -5.33 5.09
CA ILE A 258 -34.37 -4.81 6.39
C ILE A 258 -33.10 -4.53 7.21
N GLY A 259 -32.86 -3.26 7.56
CA GLY A 259 -31.86 -2.90 8.56
C GLY A 259 -32.52 -2.86 9.95
N LEU A 260 -31.82 -3.29 11.00
CA LEU A 260 -32.37 -3.31 12.35
C LEU A 260 -31.39 -2.82 13.42
N ALA A 261 -31.93 -2.25 14.49
CA ALA A 261 -31.17 -1.93 15.68
C ALA A 261 -32.02 -2.15 16.95
N ILE A 262 -31.39 -2.69 17.98
CA ILE A 262 -31.96 -2.87 19.32
C ILE A 262 -31.40 -1.75 20.20
N ALA A 263 -32.25 -1.05 20.95
CA ALA A 263 -31.79 -0.01 21.85
C ALA A 263 -31.02 -0.62 23.03
N PRO A 264 -29.71 -0.32 23.23
CA PRO A 264 -28.93 -1.00 24.27
C PRO A 264 -29.43 -0.75 25.69
N SER A 265 -29.96 0.45 25.98
CA SER A 265 -30.49 0.82 27.28
C SER A 265 -31.92 0.32 27.54
N GLN A 266 -32.64 -0.10 26.49
CA GLN A 266 -34.01 -0.62 26.60
C GLN A 266 -34.28 -1.65 25.50
N PRO A 267 -33.84 -2.92 25.64
CA PRO A 267 -33.85 -3.89 24.55
C PRO A 267 -35.22 -4.30 23.99
N GLN A 268 -36.32 -3.95 24.67
CA GLN A 268 -37.68 -4.09 24.11
C GLN A 268 -37.98 -3.08 23.00
N THR A 269 -37.23 -1.97 22.94
CA THR A 269 -37.34 -0.98 21.87
C THR A 269 -36.45 -1.38 20.71
N VAL A 270 -37.06 -1.71 19.58
CA VAL A 270 -36.38 -2.13 18.35
C VAL A 270 -36.84 -1.25 17.20
N TYR A 271 -35.89 -0.78 16.39
CA TYR A 271 -36.17 -0.04 15.16
C TYR A 271 -35.76 -0.87 13.96
N ILE A 272 -36.53 -0.73 12.87
CA ILE A 272 -36.17 -1.28 11.56
C ILE A 272 -36.38 -0.25 10.46
N VAL A 273 -35.56 -0.32 9.42
CA VAL A 273 -35.82 0.34 8.15
C VAL A 273 -36.23 -0.72 7.14
N LEU A 274 -37.46 -0.62 6.64
CA LEU A 274 -38.13 -1.66 5.86
C LEU A 274 -38.30 -1.23 4.40
N GLU A 275 -37.77 -2.04 3.48
CA GLU A 275 -38.11 -2.01 2.05
C GLU A 275 -39.28 -2.96 1.76
N THR A 276 -40.26 -2.50 0.97
CA THR A 276 -41.55 -3.15 0.74
C THR A 276 -41.98 -2.98 -0.72
N GLU A 277 -42.91 -3.82 -1.17
CA GLU A 277 -43.48 -3.74 -2.53
C GLU A 277 -44.35 -2.50 -2.74
N ASP A 278 -45.05 -2.00 -1.71
CA ASP A 278 -45.73 -0.71 -1.75
C ASP A 278 -44.81 0.40 -1.22
N SER A 279 -44.28 1.22 -2.12
CA SER A 279 -43.36 2.31 -1.77
C SER A 279 -43.88 3.28 -0.69
N LYS A 280 -45.20 3.38 -0.48
CA LYS A 280 -45.79 4.21 0.59
C LYS A 280 -45.58 3.64 1.99
N SER A 281 -45.39 2.34 2.09
CA SER A 281 -45.11 1.64 3.35
C SER A 281 -43.62 1.43 3.63
N ASN A 282 -42.73 1.93 2.76
CA ASN A 282 -41.30 1.95 3.02
C ASN A 282 -40.96 2.89 4.18
N GLY A 283 -39.93 2.56 4.94
CA GLY A 283 -39.33 3.49 5.91
C GLY A 283 -39.13 2.90 7.29
N LEU A 284 -39.10 3.78 8.29
CA LEU A 284 -38.78 3.44 9.67
C LEU A 284 -40.01 2.90 10.40
N TYR A 285 -39.83 1.77 11.07
CA TYR A 285 -40.78 1.17 12.00
C TYR A 285 -40.15 1.03 13.38
N ARG A 286 -40.99 1.10 14.40
CA ARG A 286 -40.61 0.91 15.81
C ARG A 286 -41.49 -0.15 16.45
N SER A 287 -40.86 -0.97 17.27
CA SER A 287 -41.51 -1.86 18.22
C SER A 287 -41.08 -1.46 19.63
N ASP A 288 -42.01 -1.47 20.58
CA ASP A 288 -41.76 -1.23 22.02
C ASP A 288 -41.94 -2.51 22.86
N ASP A 289 -42.20 -3.65 22.20
CA ASP A 289 -42.53 -4.94 22.81
C ASP A 289 -41.62 -6.08 22.30
N GLY A 290 -40.39 -5.73 21.89
CA GLY A 290 -39.40 -6.70 21.44
C GLY A 290 -39.76 -7.36 20.10
N GLY A 291 -40.40 -6.62 19.20
CA GLY A 291 -40.79 -7.08 17.87
C GLY A 291 -42.10 -7.87 17.81
N ASN A 292 -42.90 -7.91 18.88
CA ASN A 292 -44.21 -8.58 18.82
C ASN A 292 -45.23 -7.77 18.00
N SER A 293 -45.09 -6.46 17.95
CA SER A 293 -45.86 -5.57 17.08
C SER A 293 -45.01 -4.39 16.57
N TRP A 294 -45.34 -3.89 15.37
CA TRP A 294 -44.62 -2.81 14.69
C TRP A 294 -45.51 -1.64 14.32
N ASN A 295 -45.01 -0.43 14.54
CA ASN A 295 -45.66 0.82 14.15
C ASN A 295 -44.80 1.53 13.08
N HIS A 296 -45.42 1.87 11.94
CA HIS A 296 -44.80 2.70 10.91
C HIS A 296 -44.69 4.15 11.40
N LEU A 297 -43.50 4.73 11.36
CA LEU A 297 -43.25 6.07 11.90
C LEU A 297 -42.97 7.12 10.82
N ASN A 298 -42.14 6.78 9.83
CA ASN A 298 -41.56 7.78 8.93
C ASN A 298 -41.13 7.17 7.59
N SER A 299 -41.41 7.87 6.49
CA SER A 299 -41.06 7.49 5.11
C SER A 299 -40.23 8.56 4.39
N ASN A 300 -39.56 9.44 5.13
CA ASN A 300 -38.72 10.49 4.55
C ASN A 300 -37.70 9.89 3.57
N PHE A 301 -37.41 10.62 2.49
CA PHE A 301 -36.52 10.17 1.42
C PHE A 301 -35.18 9.66 1.94
N GLU A 302 -34.54 10.38 2.87
CA GLU A 302 -33.27 9.99 3.48
C GLU A 302 -33.32 8.62 4.19
N LEU A 303 -34.50 8.15 4.61
CA LEU A 303 -34.70 6.85 5.25
C LEU A 303 -34.91 5.72 4.24
N VAL A 304 -35.47 6.02 3.06
CA VAL A 304 -35.94 5.00 2.09
C VAL A 304 -35.13 4.94 0.80
N VAL A 305 -34.21 5.88 0.57
CA VAL A 305 -33.36 5.89 -0.62
C VAL A 305 -32.44 4.66 -0.65
N ARG A 306 -32.42 3.96 -1.79
CA ARG A 306 -31.58 2.78 -2.10
C ARG A 306 -31.38 1.82 -0.91
N PRO A 307 -32.44 1.13 -0.44
CA PRO A 307 -32.37 0.33 0.79
C PRO A 307 -31.31 -0.78 0.77
N PHE A 308 -31.00 -1.36 -0.39
CA PHE A 308 -29.94 -2.36 -0.54
C PHE A 308 -28.54 -1.83 -0.16
N TYR A 309 -28.36 -0.51 -0.25
CA TYR A 309 -27.09 0.20 -0.08
C TYR A 309 -27.07 1.05 1.21
N PHE A 310 -28.23 1.58 1.63
CA PHE A 310 -28.37 2.47 2.80
C PHE A 310 -29.42 1.99 3.82
N SER A 311 -29.16 0.87 4.50
CA SER A 311 -30.06 0.34 5.53
C SER A 311 -29.55 0.48 6.96
N ARG A 312 -28.29 0.91 7.17
CA ARG A 312 -27.69 0.95 8.52
C ARG A 312 -28.40 1.96 9.41
N ILE A 313 -28.74 1.53 10.62
CA ILE A 313 -29.35 2.33 11.68
C ILE A 313 -28.62 2.01 12.98
N THR A 314 -28.29 3.06 13.74
CA THR A 314 -27.60 2.94 15.04
C THR A 314 -28.40 3.72 16.07
N ILE A 315 -28.59 3.12 17.24
CA ILE A 315 -29.30 3.74 18.37
C ILE A 315 -28.27 4.17 19.41
N ASP A 316 -28.50 5.33 20.03
CA ASP A 316 -27.67 5.79 21.13
C ASP A 316 -27.64 4.78 22.27
N PRO A 317 -26.46 4.47 22.86
CA PRO A 317 -26.34 3.45 23.89
C PRO A 317 -27.07 3.77 25.20
N LYS A 318 -27.46 5.03 25.43
CA LYS A 318 -28.09 5.49 26.67
C LYS A 318 -29.53 5.91 26.47
N ASN A 319 -29.93 6.34 25.29
CA ASN A 319 -31.27 6.87 25.02
C ASN A 319 -31.92 6.24 23.78
N PRO A 320 -33.00 5.43 23.94
CA PRO A 320 -33.68 4.76 22.82
C PRO A 320 -34.39 5.70 21.84
N ASP A 321 -34.55 7.00 22.18
CA ASP A 321 -35.18 7.99 21.31
C ASP A 321 -34.17 8.78 20.46
N ILE A 322 -32.86 8.52 20.62
CA ILE A 322 -31.81 9.08 19.77
C ILE A 322 -31.28 7.97 18.85
N LEU A 323 -31.38 8.20 17.55
CA LEU A 323 -30.96 7.24 16.54
C LEU A 323 -30.45 7.95 15.29
N VAL A 324 -29.49 7.32 14.62
CA VAL A 324 -28.87 7.80 13.38
C VAL A 324 -29.08 6.76 12.30
N LYS A 325 -29.39 7.22 11.09
CA LYS A 325 -29.58 6.40 9.91
C LYS A 325 -28.55 6.78 8.86
N GLY A 326 -27.81 5.79 8.34
CA GLY A 326 -26.89 5.96 7.23
C GLY A 326 -27.64 6.16 5.91
N GLY A 327 -27.21 7.06 5.06
CA GLY A 327 -27.89 7.45 3.82
C GLY A 327 -26.96 8.29 2.95
N LEU A 328 -27.51 9.04 2.00
CA LEU A 328 -26.68 9.93 1.16
C LEU A 328 -25.91 10.94 2.02
N ASN A 329 -26.57 11.59 2.98
CA ASN A 329 -25.93 12.56 3.88
C ASN A 329 -25.90 12.10 5.35
N GLY A 330 -26.56 10.97 5.65
CA GLY A 330 -26.86 10.56 7.02
C GLY A 330 -27.85 11.49 7.73
N ALA A 331 -28.63 10.94 8.66
CA ALA A 331 -29.59 11.74 9.41
C ALA A 331 -29.77 11.25 10.85
N ILE A 332 -29.95 12.19 11.77
CA ILE A 332 -30.16 11.94 13.20
C ILE A 332 -31.57 12.34 13.64
N SER A 333 -32.19 11.47 14.44
CA SER A 333 -33.42 11.74 15.19
C SER A 333 -33.11 11.83 16.67
N ARG A 334 -33.86 12.68 17.37
CA ARG A 334 -33.79 12.86 18.83
C ARG A 334 -35.17 12.80 19.51
N ASP A 335 -36.15 12.27 18.79
CA ASP A 335 -37.56 12.21 19.21
C ASP A 335 -38.19 10.84 18.93
N GLY A 336 -37.38 9.79 18.91
CA GLY A 336 -37.81 8.41 18.70
C GLY A 336 -38.18 8.10 17.26
N GLY A 337 -37.54 8.76 16.29
CA GLY A 337 -37.69 8.49 14.86
C GLY A 337 -38.82 9.27 14.18
N LYS A 338 -39.47 10.20 14.90
CA LYS A 338 -40.56 11.01 14.35
C LYS A 338 -40.04 12.04 13.37
N THR A 339 -38.94 12.72 13.71
CA THR A 339 -38.26 13.67 12.83
C THR A 339 -36.78 13.38 12.71
N PHE A 340 -36.21 13.69 11.55
CA PHE A 340 -34.80 13.50 11.23
C PHE A 340 -34.20 14.81 10.72
N LYS A 341 -32.96 15.08 11.11
CA LYS A 341 -32.15 16.19 10.61
C LYS A 341 -30.88 15.65 9.95
N PRO A 342 -30.41 16.25 8.85
CA PRO A 342 -29.13 15.87 8.25
C PRO A 342 -27.99 16.02 9.26
N LEU A 343 -26.96 15.19 9.10
CA LEU A 343 -25.66 15.41 9.75
C LEU A 343 -24.91 16.58 9.09
N GLY A 344 -23.82 17.01 9.72
CA GLY A 344 -22.92 18.03 9.17
C GLY A 344 -22.22 17.60 7.88
N THR A 345 -21.61 18.57 7.19
CA THR A 345 -20.91 18.33 5.92
C THR A 345 -19.77 17.32 6.06
N MET A 346 -19.79 16.29 5.21
CA MET A 346 -18.78 15.25 5.05
C MET A 346 -18.93 14.61 3.66
N HIS A 347 -18.12 13.61 3.33
CA HIS A 347 -18.35 12.79 2.14
C HIS A 347 -19.73 12.08 2.23
N PRO A 348 -20.50 12.01 1.13
CA PRO A 348 -21.77 11.29 1.12
C PRO A 348 -21.61 9.77 1.25
N ASP A 349 -22.74 9.06 1.24
CA ASP A 349 -22.86 7.59 1.26
C ASP A 349 -22.36 6.99 2.58
N ILE A 350 -23.21 7.11 3.59
CA ILE A 350 -22.93 6.73 4.97
C ILE A 350 -23.31 5.27 5.20
N HIS A 351 -22.31 4.46 5.54
CA HIS A 351 -22.42 3.02 5.66
C HIS A 351 -22.39 2.53 7.10
N ASP A 352 -21.74 3.26 8.01
CA ASP A 352 -21.81 2.94 9.43
C ASP A 352 -21.67 4.17 10.35
N ILE A 353 -22.24 4.06 11.55
CA ILE A 353 -22.17 5.08 12.59
C ILE A 353 -21.96 4.40 13.94
N ALA A 354 -20.97 4.87 14.70
CA ALA A 354 -20.71 4.39 16.05
C ALA A 354 -20.76 5.55 17.06
N PHE A 355 -21.54 5.39 18.12
CA PHE A 355 -21.58 6.32 19.23
C PHE A 355 -20.46 6.05 20.23
N HIS A 356 -19.90 7.11 20.79
CA HIS A 356 -18.99 6.98 21.91
C HIS A 356 -19.70 6.42 23.15
N ILE A 357 -19.11 5.40 23.76
CA ILE A 357 -19.68 4.60 24.86
C ILE A 357 -20.18 5.41 26.06
N GLN A 358 -19.61 6.60 26.30
CA GLN A 358 -19.95 7.44 27.45
C GLN A 358 -20.59 8.78 27.08
N ASN A 359 -20.54 9.23 25.82
CA ASN A 359 -20.97 10.57 25.44
C ASN A 359 -21.57 10.58 24.03
N SER A 360 -22.90 10.65 23.97
CA SER A 360 -23.72 10.66 22.76
C SER A 360 -23.44 11.78 21.77
N ASP A 361 -22.76 12.86 22.20
CA ASP A 361 -22.34 13.94 21.30
C ASP A 361 -21.07 13.58 20.50
N ILE A 362 -20.35 12.55 20.93
CA ILE A 362 -19.19 12.05 20.21
C ILE A 362 -19.62 10.84 19.37
N MET A 363 -19.36 10.89 18.07
CA MET A 363 -19.66 9.79 17.16
C MET A 363 -18.64 9.70 16.03
N PHE A 364 -18.50 8.49 15.51
CA PHE A 364 -17.75 8.19 14.30
C PHE A 364 -18.72 7.86 13.18
N VAL A 365 -18.38 8.28 11.97
CA VAL A 365 -19.18 8.07 10.77
C VAL A 365 -18.29 7.47 9.69
N GLY A 366 -18.65 6.29 9.20
CA GLY A 366 -18.02 5.61 8.08
C GLY A 366 -18.76 5.92 6.77
N THR A 367 -18.02 6.42 5.78
CA THR A 367 -18.56 6.90 4.50
C THR A 367 -17.81 6.27 3.33
N ASP A 368 -18.23 6.55 2.09
CA ASP A 368 -17.45 6.23 0.89
C ASP A 368 -16.13 7.02 0.78
N GLY A 369 -15.96 8.07 1.59
CA GLY A 369 -14.76 8.91 1.69
C GLY A 369 -14.03 8.83 3.03
N GLY A 370 -14.12 7.70 3.73
CA GLY A 370 -13.36 7.44 4.96
C GLY A 370 -14.14 7.59 6.27
N VAL A 371 -13.38 7.71 7.36
CA VAL A 371 -13.90 7.90 8.72
C VAL A 371 -13.95 9.38 9.05
N TYR A 372 -15.09 9.84 9.58
CA TYR A 372 -15.28 11.16 10.14
C TYR A 372 -15.59 11.07 11.64
N ARG A 373 -15.19 12.09 12.41
CA ARG A 373 -15.48 12.22 13.83
C ARG A 373 -16.28 13.49 14.11
N SER A 374 -17.25 13.38 15.02
CA SER A 374 -17.96 14.54 15.57
C SER A 374 -17.76 14.61 17.07
N TRP A 375 -17.69 15.83 17.60
CA TRP A 375 -17.62 16.12 19.04
C TRP A 375 -18.87 16.84 19.58
N ASN A 376 -19.82 17.15 18.70
CA ASN A 376 -20.96 18.03 18.98
C ASN A 376 -22.27 17.49 18.39
N GLY A 377 -22.48 16.18 18.49
CA GLY A 377 -23.74 15.53 18.17
C GLY A 377 -24.04 15.43 16.69
N GLY A 378 -23.00 15.35 15.85
CA GLY A 378 -23.11 15.21 14.40
C GLY A 378 -23.22 16.53 13.63
N VAL A 379 -22.92 17.68 14.26
CA VAL A 379 -23.01 19.00 13.61
C VAL A 379 -21.74 19.33 12.83
N THR A 380 -20.58 19.05 13.40
CA THR A 380 -19.27 19.19 12.72
C THR A 380 -18.65 17.81 12.59
N LEU A 381 -18.21 17.47 11.38
CA LEU A 381 -17.59 16.20 11.04
C LEU A 381 -16.18 16.48 10.50
N GLU A 382 -15.16 16.04 11.23
CA GLU A 382 -13.74 16.14 10.82
C GLU A 382 -13.27 14.81 10.24
N ILE A 383 -12.55 14.84 9.12
CA ILE A 383 -12.02 13.63 8.48
C ILE A 383 -10.79 13.11 9.23
N VAL A 384 -10.65 11.79 9.31
CA VAL A 384 -9.42 11.13 9.76
C VAL A 384 -8.46 11.00 8.57
N GLU A 385 -7.41 11.83 8.55
CA GLU A 385 -6.53 11.99 7.38
C GLU A 385 -5.45 10.92 7.22
N ASN A 386 -5.37 9.94 8.12
CA ASN A 386 -4.28 8.95 8.13
C ASN A 386 -4.66 7.55 7.58
N ILE A 387 -5.88 7.39 7.04
CA ILE A 387 -6.39 6.13 6.49
C ILE A 387 -6.37 6.17 4.94
N PRO A 388 -5.29 5.71 4.28
CA PRO A 388 -5.15 5.69 2.82
C PRO A 388 -5.88 4.49 2.18
N VAL A 389 -7.20 4.42 2.32
CA VAL A 389 -8.02 3.33 1.75
C VAL A 389 -8.75 3.70 0.46
N SER A 390 -8.21 4.65 -0.29
CA SER A 390 -8.74 5.06 -1.58
C SER A 390 -8.81 3.89 -2.59
N GLN A 391 -9.91 3.85 -3.35
CA GLN A 391 -10.29 2.72 -4.21
C GLN A 391 -10.08 3.04 -5.69
N TYR A 392 -8.85 2.91 -6.19
CA TYR A 392 -8.53 3.19 -7.59
C TYR A 392 -8.99 2.08 -8.53
N TYR A 393 -9.62 2.50 -9.62
CA TYR A 393 -9.92 1.61 -10.75
C TYR A 393 -8.75 1.49 -11.72
N HIS A 394 -8.03 2.59 -11.92
CA HIS A 394 -7.04 2.74 -12.98
C HIS A 394 -5.89 3.62 -12.52
N VAL A 395 -4.72 3.40 -13.11
CA VAL A 395 -3.55 4.27 -12.94
C VAL A 395 -2.85 4.53 -14.27
N SER A 396 -2.39 5.75 -14.47
CA SER A 396 -1.39 6.12 -15.49
C SER A 396 -0.31 7.01 -14.89
N VAL A 397 0.82 7.15 -15.60
CA VAL A 397 1.98 7.94 -15.17
C VAL A 397 2.47 8.84 -16.30
N ASP A 398 3.17 9.92 -15.94
CA ASP A 398 3.84 10.78 -16.91
C ASP A 398 5.38 10.65 -16.86
N ASN A 399 6.07 11.61 -17.48
CA ASN A 399 7.52 11.68 -17.57
C ASN A 399 8.11 12.91 -16.85
N ALA A 400 7.35 13.57 -15.97
CA ALA A 400 7.86 14.65 -15.13
C ALA A 400 8.91 14.11 -14.13
N GLU A 401 9.63 15.01 -13.46
CA GLU A 401 10.60 14.65 -12.42
C GLU A 401 10.32 15.50 -11.16
N PRO A 402 9.84 14.89 -10.05
CA PRO A 402 9.32 13.53 -9.97
C PRO A 402 8.10 13.33 -10.88
N TYR A 403 7.86 12.11 -11.34
CA TYR A 403 6.71 11.82 -12.22
C TYR A 403 5.40 11.91 -11.46
N ASN A 404 4.31 12.23 -12.17
CA ASN A 404 2.97 12.24 -11.61
C ASN A 404 2.27 10.91 -11.84
N VAL A 405 1.43 10.54 -10.88
CA VAL A 405 0.50 9.41 -10.93
C VAL A 405 -0.92 9.96 -11.07
N TYR A 406 -1.69 9.39 -11.99
CA TYR A 406 -3.05 9.79 -12.33
C TYR A 406 -4.00 8.62 -12.15
N GLY A 407 -5.20 8.85 -11.63
CA GLY A 407 -6.22 7.79 -11.55
C GLY A 407 -7.57 8.28 -11.04
N GLY A 408 -8.59 7.47 -11.30
CA GLY A 408 -9.95 7.69 -10.82
C GLY A 408 -10.36 6.67 -9.75
N LEU A 409 -11.26 7.09 -8.88
CA LEU A 409 -11.67 6.41 -7.67
C LEU A 409 -13.18 6.14 -7.64
N GLN A 410 -13.56 5.06 -6.95
CA GLN A 410 -14.95 4.82 -6.55
C GLN A 410 -15.48 5.98 -5.69
N ASP A 411 -16.59 6.61 -6.10
CA ASP A 411 -17.32 7.72 -5.48
C ASP A 411 -16.52 9.00 -5.16
N ASN A 412 -15.20 8.98 -5.35
CA ASN A 412 -14.26 10.00 -4.89
C ASN A 412 -13.61 10.80 -6.04
N GLY A 413 -14.11 10.71 -7.26
CA GLY A 413 -13.64 11.50 -8.41
C GLY A 413 -12.31 11.06 -9.00
N SER A 414 -11.67 11.97 -9.74
CA SER A 414 -10.40 11.74 -10.46
C SER A 414 -9.29 12.64 -9.96
N TRP A 415 -8.08 12.11 -9.82
CA TRP A 415 -6.97 12.79 -9.14
C TRP A 415 -5.62 12.57 -9.81
N TYR A 416 -4.68 13.46 -9.53
CA TYR A 416 -3.25 13.23 -9.75
C TYR A 416 -2.36 13.84 -8.68
N GLY A 417 -1.18 13.28 -8.49
CA GLY A 417 -0.17 13.75 -7.54
C GLY A 417 1.22 13.19 -7.87
N PRO A 418 2.29 13.72 -7.27
CA PRO A 418 3.66 13.31 -7.57
C PRO A 418 4.01 11.96 -6.92
N SER A 419 4.95 11.23 -7.53
CA SER A 419 5.48 9.96 -7.00
C SER A 419 6.31 10.15 -5.72
N SER A 420 6.82 11.36 -5.48
CA SER A 420 7.59 11.77 -4.31
C SER A 420 7.52 13.27 -4.11
N ALA A 421 7.70 13.75 -2.88
CA ALA A 421 7.76 15.18 -2.57
C ALA A 421 8.64 15.43 -1.34
N PRO A 422 9.18 16.64 -1.12
CA PRO A 422 9.96 16.95 0.07
C PRO A 422 9.21 16.62 1.37
N GLY A 423 9.80 15.77 2.22
CA GLY A 423 9.17 15.27 3.45
C GLY A 423 8.06 14.21 3.23
N GLY A 424 7.85 13.73 2.01
CA GLY A 424 6.85 12.72 1.64
C GLY A 424 5.61 13.29 0.94
N VAL A 425 4.81 12.40 0.34
CA VAL A 425 3.59 12.77 -0.40
C VAL A 425 2.42 12.97 0.56
N LYS A 426 1.88 14.19 0.63
CA LYS A 426 0.84 14.60 1.58
C LYS A 426 -0.47 14.93 0.87
N ALA A 427 -1.54 15.10 1.63
CA ALA A 427 -2.87 15.49 1.13
C ALA A 427 -2.82 16.67 0.15
N LYS A 428 -2.07 17.72 0.48
CA LYS A 428 -1.94 18.94 -0.33
C LYS A 428 -1.31 18.75 -1.72
N HIS A 429 -0.64 17.62 -1.98
CA HIS A 429 0.00 17.36 -3.27
C HIS A 429 -0.96 16.74 -4.28
N TRP A 430 -2.15 16.31 -3.85
CA TRP A 430 -3.14 15.69 -4.71
C TRP A 430 -4.11 16.73 -5.26
N ASN A 431 -4.33 16.68 -6.57
CA ASN A 431 -5.14 17.62 -7.32
C ASN A 431 -6.31 16.91 -7.99
N SER A 432 -7.52 17.42 -7.79
CA SER A 432 -8.73 16.88 -8.44
C SER A 432 -8.82 17.34 -9.89
N VAL A 433 -9.18 16.42 -10.78
CA VAL A 433 -9.35 16.62 -12.23
C VAL A 433 -10.65 16.01 -12.76
N GLY A 434 -11.58 15.67 -11.87
CA GLY A 434 -12.89 15.11 -12.23
C GLY A 434 -13.71 14.72 -11.01
N PHE A 435 -15.01 14.54 -11.21
CA PHE A 435 -16.01 14.25 -10.15
C PHE A 435 -16.70 12.89 -10.38
N GLY A 436 -17.60 12.50 -9.46
CA GLY A 436 -18.37 11.25 -9.55
C GLY A 436 -17.51 10.03 -9.24
N ASP A 437 -17.89 8.87 -9.78
CA ASP A 437 -16.96 7.74 -9.87
C ASP A 437 -15.94 8.08 -10.94
N GLY A 438 -14.70 8.31 -10.55
CA GLY A 438 -13.60 8.48 -11.50
C GLY A 438 -13.08 7.13 -11.96
N PHE A 439 -12.69 7.02 -13.23
CA PHE A 439 -12.03 5.81 -13.72
C PHE A 439 -10.72 6.14 -14.43
N ARG A 440 -10.74 6.30 -15.75
CA ARG A 440 -9.55 6.54 -16.57
C ARG A 440 -9.12 8.00 -16.45
N VAL A 441 -7.87 8.23 -16.06
CA VAL A 441 -7.22 9.54 -16.11
C VAL A 441 -5.94 9.41 -16.93
N LEU A 442 -5.79 10.24 -17.95
CA LEU A 442 -4.69 10.16 -18.92
C LEU A 442 -4.06 11.53 -19.13
N LYS A 443 -2.73 11.60 -19.06
CA LYS A 443 -1.96 12.80 -19.35
C LYS A 443 -1.65 12.88 -20.84
N HIS A 444 -1.94 14.01 -21.48
CA HIS A 444 -1.53 14.25 -22.87
C HIS A 444 0.00 14.17 -22.99
N PRO A 445 0.57 13.47 -24.01
CA PRO A 445 2.00 13.17 -24.04
C PRO A 445 2.92 14.39 -24.15
N THR A 446 2.47 15.44 -24.85
CA THR A 446 3.28 16.64 -25.16
C THR A 446 2.73 17.98 -24.66
N LYS A 447 1.51 18.03 -24.11
CA LYS A 447 0.81 19.27 -23.70
C LYS A 447 0.38 19.16 -22.25
N ASN A 448 0.25 20.26 -21.52
CA ASN A 448 -0.24 20.24 -20.13
C ASN A 448 -1.78 20.08 -20.03
N ILE A 449 -2.28 19.00 -20.65
CA ILE A 449 -3.69 18.64 -20.74
C ILE A 449 -3.89 17.27 -20.08
N ILE A 450 -4.97 17.14 -19.31
CA ILE A 450 -5.39 15.89 -18.66
C ILE A 450 -6.77 15.51 -19.19
N TYR A 451 -6.98 14.22 -19.45
CA TYR A 451 -8.28 13.64 -19.76
C TYR A 451 -8.79 12.85 -18.56
N SER A 452 -10.07 12.99 -18.24
CA SER A 452 -10.76 12.23 -17.18
C SER A 452 -12.19 11.92 -17.59
N GLU A 453 -12.80 10.93 -16.94
CA GLU A 453 -14.19 10.54 -17.19
C GLU A 453 -14.89 10.17 -15.88
N MET A 454 -16.22 10.17 -15.94
CA MET A 454 -17.11 9.71 -14.87
C MET A 454 -18.06 8.61 -15.35
N GLN A 455 -18.65 7.87 -14.41
CA GLN A 455 -19.48 6.69 -14.65
C GLN A 455 -20.40 6.78 -15.88
N GLY A 456 -20.36 5.74 -16.72
CA GLY A 456 -21.17 5.68 -17.93
C GLY A 456 -20.76 6.69 -18.99
N ALA A 457 -19.51 7.21 -18.91
CA ALA A 457 -19.03 8.34 -19.67
C ALA A 457 -19.97 9.57 -19.61
N ALA A 458 -20.78 9.71 -18.55
CA ALA A 458 -21.78 10.77 -18.45
C ALA A 458 -21.16 12.16 -18.65
N ASN A 459 -19.89 12.30 -18.30
CA ASN A 459 -18.99 13.30 -18.86
C ASN A 459 -17.62 12.69 -19.18
N VAL A 460 -16.97 13.26 -20.20
CA VAL A 460 -15.56 13.04 -20.51
C VAL A 460 -14.92 14.40 -20.63
N TRP A 461 -13.95 14.71 -19.79
CA TRP A 461 -13.36 16.03 -19.67
C TRP A 461 -11.96 16.08 -20.25
N ARG A 462 -11.68 17.17 -20.95
CA ARG A 462 -10.33 17.66 -21.27
C ARG A 462 -10.05 18.86 -20.38
N TYR A 463 -9.08 18.74 -19.49
CA TYR A 463 -8.66 19.76 -18.55
C TYR A 463 -7.33 20.38 -18.97
N ASP A 464 -7.31 21.68 -19.21
CA ASP A 464 -6.11 22.48 -19.42
C ASP A 464 -5.59 22.96 -18.07
N VAL A 465 -4.46 22.40 -17.64
CA VAL A 465 -3.89 22.63 -16.31
C VAL A 465 -3.36 24.06 -16.16
N ASP A 466 -2.78 24.62 -17.23
CA ASP A 466 -2.20 25.97 -17.19
C ASP A 466 -3.29 27.05 -17.11
N ARG A 467 -4.43 26.82 -17.77
CA ARG A 467 -5.55 27.77 -17.81
C ARG A 467 -6.64 27.49 -16.77
N ILE A 468 -6.58 26.34 -16.10
CA ILE A 468 -7.62 25.86 -15.17
C ILE A 468 -8.99 25.82 -15.90
N GLN A 469 -9.01 25.25 -17.10
CA GLN A 469 -10.21 25.21 -17.95
C GLN A 469 -10.61 23.78 -18.30
N THR A 470 -11.90 23.48 -18.14
CA THR A 470 -12.49 22.19 -18.48
C THR A 470 -13.35 22.28 -19.73
N LYS A 471 -13.20 21.32 -20.64
CA LYS A 471 -14.08 21.13 -21.80
C LYS A 471 -14.63 19.70 -21.81
N THR A 472 -15.94 19.54 -21.97
CA THR A 472 -16.55 18.22 -22.20
C THR A 472 -16.35 17.81 -23.66
N ILE A 473 -15.83 16.60 -23.87
CA ILE A 473 -15.42 16.06 -25.18
C ILE A 473 -16.01 14.66 -25.47
N GLN A 474 -17.05 14.26 -24.74
CA GLN A 474 -17.72 12.96 -24.95
C GLN A 474 -18.24 12.84 -26.40
N PRO A 475 -18.04 11.71 -27.10
CA PRO A 475 -18.67 11.48 -28.40
C PRO A 475 -20.19 11.36 -28.26
N MET A 476 -20.90 12.02 -29.17
CA MET A 476 -22.36 12.07 -29.20
C MET A 476 -22.91 11.24 -30.36
N ALA A 477 -24.15 10.74 -30.22
CA ALA A 477 -24.83 10.02 -31.29
C ALA A 477 -25.10 10.95 -32.49
N GLU A 478 -24.76 10.50 -33.69
CA GLU A 478 -25.08 11.22 -34.93
C GLU A 478 -26.45 10.81 -35.48
N LYS A 479 -26.95 11.54 -36.48
CA LYS A 479 -28.24 11.21 -37.12
C LYS A 479 -28.20 9.81 -37.73
N GLY A 480 -29.07 8.93 -37.24
CA GLY A 480 -29.19 7.54 -37.69
C GLY A 480 -28.47 6.53 -36.80
N ASP A 481 -27.73 7.01 -35.80
CA ASP A 481 -27.07 6.14 -34.84
C ASP A 481 -28.06 5.51 -33.85
N PRO A 482 -27.82 4.26 -33.40
CA PRO A 482 -28.48 3.76 -32.21
C PRO A 482 -28.02 4.56 -30.98
N LYS A 483 -28.77 4.45 -29.88
CA LYS A 483 -28.33 4.98 -28.58
C LYS A 483 -26.92 4.45 -28.26
N LEU A 484 -25.99 5.35 -27.97
CA LEU A 484 -24.65 4.97 -27.53
C LEU A 484 -24.73 4.34 -26.14
N ARG A 485 -23.99 3.24 -25.94
CA ARG A 485 -23.89 2.53 -24.67
C ARG A 485 -22.45 2.63 -24.19
N PHE A 486 -22.25 3.29 -23.06
CA PHE A 486 -20.94 3.45 -22.42
C PHE A 486 -20.92 2.60 -21.15
N ASN A 487 -19.80 1.94 -20.89
CA ASN A 487 -19.66 1.13 -19.68
C ASN A 487 -19.65 2.03 -18.44
N TRP A 488 -20.03 1.48 -17.28
CA TRP A 488 -19.78 2.14 -15.99
C TRP A 488 -18.33 2.64 -15.90
N ASN A 489 -17.38 1.80 -16.32
CA ASN A 489 -15.96 2.08 -16.39
C ASN A 489 -15.53 2.18 -17.87
N THR A 490 -15.69 3.36 -18.47
CA THR A 490 -15.53 3.53 -19.92
C THR A 490 -14.06 3.57 -20.34
N PRO A 491 -13.62 2.73 -21.29
CA PRO A 491 -12.23 2.73 -21.70
C PRO A 491 -11.88 3.98 -22.52
N MET A 492 -10.78 4.60 -22.13
CA MET A 492 -10.10 5.67 -22.87
C MET A 492 -8.65 5.25 -23.15
N ALA A 493 -8.11 5.64 -24.31
CA ALA A 493 -6.71 5.40 -24.65
C ALA A 493 -6.11 6.55 -25.47
N LEU A 494 -4.80 6.76 -25.32
CA LEU A 494 -4.00 7.69 -26.12
C LEU A 494 -3.10 6.90 -27.06
N SER A 495 -2.72 7.53 -28.18
CA SER A 495 -1.82 6.91 -29.14
C SER A 495 -0.34 7.16 -28.81
N LYS A 496 0.52 6.15 -29.04
CA LYS A 496 1.98 6.34 -28.99
C LYS A 496 2.53 7.03 -30.24
N PHE A 497 1.78 7.04 -31.35
CA PHE A 497 2.23 7.56 -32.64
C PHE A 497 1.78 9.01 -32.88
N TYR A 498 0.61 9.38 -32.38
CA TYR A 498 0.04 10.71 -32.54
C TYR A 498 -0.38 11.31 -31.20
N PRO A 499 0.32 12.34 -30.69
CA PRO A 499 0.05 12.91 -29.37
C PRO A 499 -1.38 13.39 -29.15
N ASP A 500 -2.02 13.95 -30.19
CA ASP A 500 -3.38 14.51 -30.13
C ASP A 500 -4.47 13.44 -30.38
N ARG A 501 -4.07 12.19 -30.71
CA ARG A 501 -5.01 11.11 -31.00
C ARG A 501 -5.53 10.47 -29.71
N PHE A 502 -6.85 10.40 -29.63
CA PHE A 502 -7.59 9.94 -28.48
C PHE A 502 -8.69 8.96 -28.89
N TYR A 503 -8.82 7.87 -28.14
CA TYR A 503 -9.80 6.81 -28.35
C TYR A 503 -10.73 6.69 -27.14
N ILE A 504 -12.01 6.39 -27.40
CA ILE A 504 -12.97 6.03 -26.37
C ILE A 504 -13.93 4.94 -26.87
N GLY A 505 -14.30 4.03 -25.98
CA GLY A 505 -15.18 2.89 -26.29
C GLY A 505 -16.62 3.11 -25.83
N SER A 506 -17.56 2.93 -26.74
CA SER A 506 -18.98 2.69 -26.45
C SER A 506 -19.29 1.23 -26.79
N GLN A 507 -20.36 0.91 -27.51
CA GLN A 507 -20.42 -0.30 -28.34
C GLN A 507 -19.55 -0.19 -29.61
N PHE A 508 -19.21 1.03 -30.00
CA PHE A 508 -18.30 1.39 -31.09
C PHE A 508 -16.99 1.95 -30.55
N LEU A 509 -15.88 1.73 -31.27
CA LEU A 509 -14.63 2.44 -31.04
C LEU A 509 -14.66 3.80 -31.76
N HIS A 510 -14.58 4.86 -30.97
CA HIS A 510 -14.50 6.23 -31.46
C HIS A 510 -13.05 6.71 -31.46
N LYS A 511 -12.65 7.44 -32.50
CA LYS A 511 -11.32 8.05 -32.63
C LYS A 511 -11.43 9.54 -32.89
N SER A 512 -10.64 10.32 -32.18
CA SER A 512 -10.36 11.73 -32.43
C SER A 512 -8.88 11.90 -32.75
N ASN A 513 -8.53 12.84 -33.64
CA ASN A 513 -7.14 13.26 -33.88
C ASN A 513 -6.90 14.73 -33.46
N ASP A 514 -7.85 15.32 -32.74
CA ASP A 514 -7.87 16.73 -32.34
C ASP A 514 -8.29 16.87 -30.87
N MET A 515 -7.77 15.96 -30.02
CA MET A 515 -7.97 16.00 -28.57
C MET A 515 -9.45 15.97 -28.14
N GLY A 516 -10.30 15.26 -28.88
CA GLY A 516 -11.72 15.07 -28.59
C GLY A 516 -12.65 16.16 -29.15
N ASP A 517 -12.17 17.05 -30.02
CA ASP A 517 -13.00 18.09 -30.64
C ASP A 517 -13.90 17.52 -31.75
N THR A 518 -13.42 16.53 -32.51
CA THR A 518 -14.19 15.77 -33.49
C THR A 518 -13.99 14.27 -33.33
N TRP A 519 -15.02 13.49 -33.67
CA TRP A 519 -15.06 12.04 -33.47
C TRP A 519 -15.43 11.31 -34.75
N VAL A 520 -14.76 10.18 -35.00
CA VAL A 520 -15.08 9.24 -36.08
C VAL A 520 -15.21 7.84 -35.50
N LYS A 521 -16.30 7.14 -35.81
CA LYS A 521 -16.45 5.71 -35.51
C LYS A 521 -15.59 4.90 -36.46
N ILE A 522 -14.70 4.07 -35.92
CA ILE A 522 -13.78 3.21 -36.68
C ILE A 522 -14.07 1.72 -36.46
N SER A 523 -15.29 1.38 -36.04
CA SER A 523 -15.73 0.00 -35.88
C SER A 523 -17.24 -0.13 -36.09
N PRO A 524 -17.74 -1.33 -36.42
CA PRO A 524 -19.14 -1.69 -36.16
C PRO A 524 -19.38 -1.85 -34.65
N ASP A 525 -20.59 -2.28 -34.26
CA ASP A 525 -20.86 -2.71 -32.89
C ASP A 525 -19.99 -3.96 -32.61
N LEU A 526 -19.04 -3.84 -31.69
CA LEU A 526 -18.07 -4.90 -31.37
C LEU A 526 -18.57 -5.84 -30.26
N THR A 527 -19.82 -5.71 -29.86
CA THR A 527 -20.42 -6.46 -28.76
C THR A 527 -21.32 -7.57 -29.30
N THR A 528 -21.87 -8.41 -28.44
CA THR A 528 -22.93 -9.36 -28.80
C THR A 528 -24.24 -8.67 -29.16
N ASN A 529 -24.40 -7.39 -28.75
CA ASN A 529 -25.61 -6.58 -28.92
C ASN A 529 -26.89 -7.32 -28.48
N ASP A 530 -26.81 -8.13 -27.43
CA ASP A 530 -27.94 -8.86 -26.89
C ASP A 530 -28.90 -7.89 -26.17
N SER A 531 -30.05 -7.63 -26.80
CA SER A 531 -31.05 -6.71 -26.27
C SER A 531 -31.59 -7.10 -24.89
N LYS A 532 -31.54 -8.38 -24.52
CA LYS A 532 -31.97 -8.85 -23.19
C LYS A 532 -31.04 -8.39 -22.07
N LYS A 533 -29.81 -8.01 -22.41
CA LYS A 533 -28.80 -7.48 -21.48
C LYS A 533 -28.72 -5.94 -21.50
N GLN A 534 -29.66 -5.28 -22.18
CA GLN A 534 -29.68 -3.82 -22.35
C GLN A 534 -30.87 -3.14 -21.67
N ASP A 535 -31.81 -3.90 -21.10
CA ASP A 535 -32.95 -3.36 -20.37
C ASP A 535 -32.62 -3.12 -18.89
N GLN A 536 -32.22 -1.89 -18.58
CA GLN A 536 -31.91 -1.46 -17.21
C GLN A 536 -33.12 -0.82 -16.51
N SER A 537 -34.22 -0.58 -17.22
CA SER A 537 -35.35 0.20 -16.70
C SER A 537 -36.03 -0.45 -15.49
N GLN A 538 -35.86 -1.77 -15.35
CA GLN A 538 -36.41 -2.58 -14.27
C GLN A 538 -35.33 -3.11 -13.30
N SER A 539 -34.07 -2.68 -13.45
CA SER A 539 -33.00 -3.06 -12.52
C SER A 539 -33.25 -2.42 -11.15
N GLY A 540 -33.04 -3.18 -10.08
CA GLY A 540 -33.25 -2.74 -8.69
C GLY A 540 -34.15 -3.67 -7.87
N GLY A 541 -35.16 -4.29 -8.49
CA GLY A 541 -36.16 -5.10 -7.78
C GLY A 541 -37.29 -4.26 -7.22
N LEU A 542 -37.59 -4.38 -5.92
CA LEU A 542 -38.68 -3.62 -5.27
C LEU A 542 -38.45 -2.10 -5.36
N SER A 543 -37.20 -1.65 -5.22
CA SER A 543 -36.78 -0.28 -5.47
C SER A 543 -35.94 -0.23 -6.74
N VAL A 544 -36.42 0.44 -7.79
CA VAL A 544 -35.66 0.62 -9.04
C VAL A 544 -34.39 1.43 -8.78
N ASP A 545 -33.26 0.93 -9.27
CA ASP A 545 -31.96 1.61 -9.25
C ASP A 545 -31.42 1.70 -10.67
N ASN A 546 -31.68 2.83 -11.33
CA ASN A 546 -31.21 3.09 -12.70
C ASN A 546 -30.02 4.05 -12.70
N SER A 547 -28.98 3.64 -12.00
CA SER A 547 -27.72 4.38 -11.90
C SER A 547 -26.88 4.29 -13.17
N GLY A 548 -27.00 3.22 -13.95
CA GLY A 548 -26.18 2.90 -15.12
C GLY A 548 -25.11 1.85 -14.87
N ALA A 549 -24.96 1.36 -13.63
CA ALA A 549 -23.96 0.35 -13.25
C ALA A 549 -24.21 -1.05 -13.84
N GLU A 550 -25.41 -1.27 -14.38
CA GLU A 550 -25.82 -2.46 -15.11
C GLU A 550 -25.75 -2.26 -16.63
N THR A 551 -25.12 -1.18 -17.11
CA THR A 551 -24.87 -1.02 -18.55
C THR A 551 -23.92 -2.07 -19.06
N HIS A 552 -24.39 -2.82 -20.06
CA HIS A 552 -23.72 -3.98 -20.62
C HIS A 552 -23.75 -3.97 -22.15
N THR A 553 -23.05 -4.90 -22.79
CA THR A 553 -22.81 -4.93 -24.25
C THR A 553 -22.10 -3.65 -24.70
N THR A 554 -20.94 -3.43 -24.07
CA THR A 554 -20.06 -2.28 -24.28
C THR A 554 -18.59 -2.71 -24.39
N ILE A 555 -17.79 -1.91 -25.07
CA ILE A 555 -16.33 -2.01 -25.06
C ILE A 555 -15.84 -1.62 -23.67
N PHE A 556 -14.98 -2.47 -23.09
CA PHE A 556 -14.43 -2.28 -21.75
C PHE A 556 -12.93 -2.01 -21.73
N THR A 557 -12.21 -2.41 -22.78
CA THR A 557 -10.76 -2.24 -22.84
C THR A 557 -10.30 -2.01 -24.27
N ILE A 558 -9.32 -1.12 -24.45
CA ILE A 558 -8.74 -0.72 -25.74
C ILE A 558 -7.21 -0.80 -25.61
N ALA A 559 -6.54 -1.39 -26.60
CA ALA A 559 -5.09 -1.39 -26.70
C ALA A 559 -4.63 -1.16 -28.15
N GLU A 560 -4.14 0.04 -28.45
CA GLU A 560 -3.32 0.28 -29.66
C GLU A 560 -1.97 -0.44 -29.48
N SER A 561 -1.49 -1.14 -30.50
CA SER A 561 -0.17 -1.78 -30.44
C SER A 561 0.91 -0.71 -30.35
N PRO A 562 1.87 -0.83 -29.42
CA PRO A 562 3.00 0.10 -29.35
C PRO A 562 3.95 -0.01 -30.56
N LEU A 563 3.77 -1.03 -31.42
CA LEU A 563 4.63 -1.34 -32.56
C LEU A 563 4.00 -0.99 -33.92
N ASP A 564 2.69 -0.75 -33.98
CA ASP A 564 1.97 -0.41 -35.21
C ASP A 564 0.60 0.22 -34.91
N GLU A 565 0.41 1.47 -35.29
CA GLU A 565 -0.85 2.20 -35.09
C GLU A 565 -2.08 1.59 -35.79
N ASN A 566 -1.86 0.75 -36.80
CA ASN A 566 -2.96 0.10 -37.51
C ASN A 566 -3.53 -1.09 -36.73
N ILE A 567 -2.81 -1.56 -35.70
CA ILE A 567 -3.17 -2.72 -34.91
C ILE A 567 -3.82 -2.22 -33.62
N ILE A 568 -5.12 -2.47 -33.49
CA ILE A 568 -5.90 -2.10 -32.30
C ILE A 568 -6.67 -3.33 -31.82
N TRP A 569 -6.52 -3.61 -30.53
CA TRP A 569 -7.26 -4.64 -29.82
C TRP A 569 -8.37 -4.02 -28.99
N VAL A 570 -9.51 -4.71 -28.93
CA VAL A 570 -10.67 -4.32 -28.13
C VAL A 570 -11.21 -5.55 -27.40
N GLY A 571 -11.57 -5.37 -26.13
CA GLY A 571 -12.31 -6.35 -25.33
C GLY A 571 -13.63 -5.77 -24.83
N THR A 572 -14.66 -6.61 -24.70
CA THR A 572 -16.01 -6.20 -24.26
C THR A 572 -16.45 -6.85 -22.96
N ASP A 573 -17.44 -6.23 -22.32
CA ASP A 573 -18.07 -6.73 -21.08
C ASP A 573 -18.88 -8.01 -21.25
N ASP A 574 -19.34 -8.29 -22.47
CA ASP A 574 -19.98 -9.54 -22.86
C ASP A 574 -19.02 -10.57 -23.45
N GLY A 575 -17.70 -10.32 -23.38
CA GLY A 575 -16.66 -11.33 -23.54
C GLY A 575 -16.04 -11.47 -24.93
N ASN A 576 -16.33 -10.59 -25.88
CA ASN A 576 -15.62 -10.57 -27.16
C ASN A 576 -14.18 -10.05 -26.99
N VAL A 577 -13.27 -10.57 -27.82
CA VAL A 577 -11.93 -10.02 -28.06
C VAL A 577 -11.76 -9.85 -29.55
N GLN A 578 -11.42 -8.65 -29.99
CA GLN A 578 -11.34 -8.33 -31.40
C GLN A 578 -10.05 -7.57 -31.75
N VAL A 579 -9.57 -7.77 -32.97
CA VAL A 579 -8.39 -7.09 -33.51
C VAL A 579 -8.68 -6.53 -34.89
N THR A 580 -8.24 -5.29 -35.12
CA THR A 580 -8.04 -4.72 -36.46
C THR A 580 -6.55 -4.63 -36.73
N LYS A 581 -6.16 -4.71 -38.01
CA LYS A 581 -4.77 -4.52 -38.49
C LYS A 581 -4.67 -3.45 -39.58
N ASP A 582 -5.77 -2.73 -39.81
CA ASP A 582 -5.93 -1.74 -40.88
C ASP A 582 -6.61 -0.46 -40.36
N ALA A 583 -6.32 -0.11 -39.09
CA ALA A 583 -6.81 1.08 -38.39
C ALA A 583 -8.35 1.17 -38.30
N GLY A 584 -9.01 0.02 -38.17
CA GLY A 584 -10.44 -0.10 -37.92
C GLY A 584 -11.32 -0.34 -39.16
N LYS A 585 -10.72 -0.51 -40.35
CA LYS A 585 -11.52 -0.80 -41.56
C LYS A 585 -12.13 -2.19 -41.51
N THR A 586 -11.39 -3.17 -40.99
CA THR A 586 -11.87 -4.53 -40.76
C THR A 586 -11.51 -5.02 -39.36
N TRP A 587 -12.40 -5.84 -38.78
CA TRP A 587 -12.28 -6.37 -37.42
C TRP A 587 -12.44 -7.88 -37.44
N THR A 588 -11.59 -8.59 -36.68
CA THR A 588 -11.67 -10.04 -36.50
C THR A 588 -11.93 -10.33 -35.03
N ASN A 589 -13.05 -11.00 -34.72
CA ASN A 589 -13.34 -11.50 -33.38
C ASN A 589 -12.64 -12.85 -33.16
N THR A 590 -11.82 -12.95 -32.12
CA THR A 590 -10.95 -14.08 -31.82
C THR A 590 -11.42 -14.93 -30.64
N ILE A 591 -12.55 -14.59 -30.01
CA ILE A 591 -13.02 -15.26 -28.78
C ILE A 591 -13.21 -16.78 -28.96
N ALA A 592 -13.64 -17.22 -30.14
CA ALA A 592 -13.85 -18.63 -30.45
C ALA A 592 -12.57 -19.48 -30.39
N ASN A 593 -11.39 -18.83 -30.41
CA ASN A 593 -10.09 -19.50 -30.40
C ASN A 593 -9.48 -19.60 -28.99
N ILE A 594 -10.17 -19.10 -27.96
CA ILE A 594 -9.69 -19.16 -26.58
C ILE A 594 -10.15 -20.48 -25.95
N PRO A 595 -9.23 -21.40 -25.59
CA PRO A 595 -9.61 -22.70 -25.05
C PRO A 595 -10.09 -22.57 -23.60
N ASN A 596 -11.08 -23.38 -23.21
CA ASN A 596 -11.52 -23.55 -21.82
C ASN A 596 -12.00 -22.27 -21.11
N LEU A 597 -12.34 -21.23 -21.85
CA LEU A 597 -12.98 -20.04 -21.30
C LEU A 597 -14.52 -20.19 -21.36
N PRO A 598 -15.25 -19.97 -20.25
CA PRO A 598 -16.71 -19.96 -20.29
C PRO A 598 -17.26 -18.88 -21.25
N LYS A 599 -18.43 -19.15 -21.83
CA LYS A 599 -19.05 -18.19 -22.76
C LYS A 599 -19.43 -16.90 -22.02
N ASN A 600 -19.30 -15.77 -22.71
CA ASN A 600 -19.62 -14.43 -22.20
C ASN A 600 -18.87 -14.02 -20.92
N THR A 601 -17.69 -14.59 -20.65
CA THR A 601 -16.82 -14.11 -19.57
C THR A 601 -16.21 -12.77 -19.96
N TRP A 602 -16.31 -11.76 -19.09
CA TRP A 602 -15.92 -10.38 -19.36
C TRP A 602 -14.44 -10.30 -19.77
N CYS A 603 -14.13 -9.72 -20.94
CA CYS A 603 -12.74 -9.37 -21.27
C CYS A 603 -12.35 -8.10 -20.49
N TYR A 604 -11.85 -8.27 -19.28
CA TYR A 604 -11.59 -7.18 -18.34
C TYR A 604 -10.36 -6.34 -18.75
N LYS A 605 -9.35 -6.95 -19.37
CA LYS A 605 -8.15 -6.25 -19.84
C LYS A 605 -7.57 -6.90 -21.08
N ILE A 606 -7.22 -6.11 -22.08
CA ILE A 606 -6.32 -6.49 -23.16
C ILE A 606 -5.07 -5.61 -23.16
N TYR A 607 -3.93 -6.23 -23.46
CA TYR A 607 -2.63 -5.57 -23.54
C TYR A 607 -1.91 -6.04 -24.81
N ALA A 608 -1.56 -5.11 -25.70
CA ALA A 608 -0.78 -5.42 -26.90
C ALA A 608 0.71 -5.47 -26.55
N SER A 609 1.44 -6.48 -27.04
CA SER A 609 2.84 -6.71 -26.66
C SER A 609 3.77 -5.59 -27.12
N ASN A 610 4.80 -5.33 -26.32
CA ASN A 610 5.90 -4.42 -26.63
C ASN A 610 6.93 -5.03 -27.60
N PHE A 611 6.88 -6.34 -27.86
CA PHE A 611 7.93 -7.05 -28.60
C PHE A 611 7.45 -7.69 -29.90
N ASN A 612 6.16 -8.03 -29.99
CA ASN A 612 5.62 -8.75 -31.15
C ASN A 612 4.27 -8.17 -31.58
N LYS A 613 4.18 -7.72 -32.84
CA LYS A 613 2.97 -7.13 -33.44
C LYS A 613 1.75 -8.06 -33.39
N GLY A 614 1.96 -9.38 -33.48
CA GLY A 614 0.91 -10.39 -33.40
C GLY A 614 0.56 -10.82 -31.98
N ALA A 615 1.32 -10.36 -30.98
CA ALA A 615 1.14 -10.79 -29.60
C ALA A 615 0.29 -9.83 -28.78
N ALA A 616 -0.55 -10.42 -27.94
CA ALA A 616 -1.40 -9.73 -26.99
C ALA A 616 -1.68 -10.65 -25.79
N TYR A 617 -2.01 -10.02 -24.66
CA TYR A 617 -2.42 -10.67 -23.44
C TYR A 617 -3.85 -10.25 -23.10
N ALA A 618 -4.69 -11.20 -22.71
CA ALA A 618 -6.08 -10.95 -22.35
C ALA A 618 -6.39 -11.56 -20.98
N VAL A 619 -7.02 -10.77 -20.11
CA VAL A 619 -7.53 -11.20 -18.81
C VAL A 619 -9.05 -11.24 -18.87
N PHE A 620 -9.63 -12.30 -18.31
CA PHE A 620 -11.07 -12.49 -18.26
C PHE A 620 -11.57 -12.63 -16.82
N GLU A 621 -12.68 -11.96 -16.52
CA GLU A 621 -13.28 -11.92 -15.19
C GLU A 621 -14.63 -12.66 -15.21
N GLY A 622 -14.70 -13.75 -14.44
CA GLY A 622 -15.89 -14.62 -14.37
C GLY A 622 -16.67 -14.53 -13.07
N HIS A 623 -16.18 -13.78 -12.08
CA HIS A 623 -16.80 -13.70 -10.76
C HIS A 623 -18.20 -13.07 -10.83
N ALA A 624 -18.44 -12.16 -11.79
CA ALA A 624 -19.78 -11.64 -12.10
C ALA A 624 -20.80 -12.71 -12.60
N SER A 625 -20.36 -13.97 -12.75
CA SER A 625 -21.19 -15.15 -13.01
C SER A 625 -21.05 -16.25 -11.95
N GLY A 626 -20.42 -15.94 -10.80
CA GLY A 626 -20.11 -16.88 -9.72
C GLY A 626 -18.86 -17.75 -9.97
N ASN A 627 -18.07 -17.48 -11.02
CA ASN A 627 -16.86 -18.23 -11.33
C ASN A 627 -15.60 -17.48 -10.83
N MET A 628 -14.98 -17.99 -9.76
CA MET A 628 -13.80 -17.38 -9.15
C MET A 628 -12.46 -17.76 -9.81
N THR A 629 -12.49 -18.52 -10.92
CA THR A 629 -11.27 -19.00 -11.60
C THR A 629 -10.49 -17.84 -12.22
N PRO A 630 -9.17 -17.71 -11.99
CA PRO A 630 -8.33 -16.75 -12.71
C PRO A 630 -8.15 -17.15 -14.17
N TYR A 631 -8.34 -16.20 -15.07
CA TYR A 631 -8.12 -16.38 -16.50
C TYR A 631 -7.21 -15.30 -17.07
N ALA A 632 -6.04 -15.71 -17.56
CA ALA A 632 -5.17 -14.89 -18.40
C ALA A 632 -4.60 -15.74 -19.54
N TYR A 633 -4.57 -15.16 -20.74
CA TYR A 633 -4.14 -15.83 -21.97
C TYR A 633 -3.17 -14.96 -22.76
N LYS A 634 -2.25 -15.61 -23.48
CA LYS A 634 -1.34 -15.00 -24.46
C LYS A 634 -1.62 -15.52 -25.86
N THR A 635 -1.62 -14.63 -26.85
CA THR A 635 -1.52 -14.94 -28.28
C THR A 635 -0.19 -14.40 -28.81
N THR A 636 0.30 -14.96 -29.92
CA THR A 636 1.43 -14.43 -30.71
C THR A 636 1.13 -14.30 -32.21
N ASP A 637 -0.10 -14.60 -32.65
CA ASP A 637 -0.47 -14.74 -34.06
C ASP A 637 -1.77 -14.00 -34.44
N PHE A 638 -2.05 -12.87 -33.76
CA PHE A 638 -3.28 -12.09 -33.90
C PHE A 638 -4.54 -12.85 -33.45
N GLY A 639 -4.42 -13.67 -32.42
CA GLY A 639 -5.53 -14.33 -31.74
C GLY A 639 -6.06 -15.53 -32.51
N LYS A 640 -5.31 -16.07 -33.47
CA LYS A 640 -5.64 -17.35 -34.11
C LYS A 640 -5.43 -18.49 -33.13
N THR A 641 -4.45 -18.37 -32.24
CA THR A 641 -4.23 -19.30 -31.13
C THR A 641 -4.01 -18.53 -29.82
N TRP A 642 -4.53 -19.10 -28.73
CA TRP A 642 -4.36 -18.57 -27.39
C TRP A 642 -3.89 -19.67 -26.45
N LYS A 643 -2.98 -19.34 -25.54
CA LYS A 643 -2.48 -20.22 -24.49
C LYS A 643 -2.75 -19.59 -23.13
N SER A 644 -3.29 -20.37 -22.19
CA SER A 644 -3.40 -19.93 -20.80
C SER A 644 -1.99 -19.75 -20.21
N ILE A 645 -1.82 -18.69 -19.44
CA ILE A 645 -0.58 -18.35 -18.73
C ILE A 645 -0.84 -18.27 -17.22
N ILE A 646 -1.84 -19.01 -16.72
CA ILE A 646 -2.17 -19.08 -15.29
C ILE A 646 -1.66 -20.41 -14.74
N SER A 647 -0.92 -20.35 -13.63
CA SER A 647 -0.51 -21.54 -12.85
C SER A 647 -1.39 -21.72 -11.61
N GLU A 648 -1.29 -22.87 -10.94
CA GLU A 648 -2.05 -23.19 -9.73
C GLU A 648 -1.75 -22.26 -8.54
N ASP A 649 -0.62 -21.55 -8.57
CA ASP A 649 -0.22 -20.61 -7.52
C ASP A 649 -1.00 -19.29 -7.55
N VAL A 650 -1.64 -18.96 -8.68
CA VAL A 650 -2.44 -17.75 -8.81
C VAL A 650 -3.77 -17.96 -8.10
N ILE A 651 -4.03 -17.15 -7.08
CA ILE A 651 -5.28 -17.16 -6.32
C ILE A 651 -6.08 -15.88 -6.56
N GLY A 652 -7.41 -16.00 -6.47
CA GLY A 652 -8.33 -14.91 -6.80
C GLY A 652 -8.45 -14.71 -8.30
N PHE A 653 -9.62 -14.24 -8.75
CA PHE A 653 -9.82 -13.93 -10.15
C PHE A 653 -8.94 -12.75 -10.57
N ALA A 654 -8.48 -12.77 -11.83
CA ALA A 654 -7.56 -11.79 -12.38
C ALA A 654 -8.31 -10.58 -12.95
N ARG A 655 -7.71 -9.39 -12.82
CA ARG A 655 -8.24 -8.13 -13.38
C ARG A 655 -7.23 -7.37 -14.25
N SER A 656 -5.94 -7.52 -13.99
CA SER A 656 -4.92 -6.76 -14.73
C SER A 656 -3.77 -7.64 -15.17
N ILE A 657 -3.19 -7.32 -16.32
CA ILE A 657 -1.91 -7.87 -16.78
C ILE A 657 -1.09 -6.78 -17.45
N HIS A 658 0.22 -6.81 -17.24
CA HIS A 658 1.16 -5.91 -17.88
C HIS A 658 2.45 -6.66 -18.24
N GLU A 659 2.91 -6.50 -19.48
CA GLU A 659 4.22 -6.98 -19.94
C GLU A 659 5.28 -5.91 -19.66
N ASP A 660 6.46 -6.31 -19.19
CA ASP A 660 7.59 -5.38 -19.10
C ASP A 660 7.97 -4.82 -20.49
N TYR A 661 8.61 -3.65 -20.53
CA TYR A 661 9.00 -3.00 -21.78
C TYR A 661 10.44 -3.33 -22.23
N LYS A 662 11.19 -4.14 -21.46
CA LYS A 662 12.55 -4.60 -21.81
C LYS A 662 12.73 -6.13 -21.84
N ASN A 663 11.94 -6.88 -21.06
CA ASN A 663 11.99 -8.34 -21.01
C ASN A 663 10.59 -8.95 -21.22
N GLU A 664 10.39 -9.67 -22.32
CA GLU A 664 9.10 -10.29 -22.69
C GLU A 664 8.62 -11.40 -21.73
N ASN A 665 9.51 -11.92 -20.88
CA ASN A 665 9.21 -12.97 -19.91
C ASN A 665 8.83 -12.41 -18.52
N LEU A 666 9.08 -11.12 -18.27
CA LEU A 666 8.71 -10.46 -17.03
C LEU A 666 7.29 -9.90 -17.17
N LEU A 667 6.33 -10.51 -16.47
CA LEU A 667 4.92 -10.09 -16.47
C LEU A 667 4.42 -9.84 -15.05
N PHE A 668 3.43 -8.96 -14.95
CA PHE A 668 2.77 -8.59 -13.70
C PHE A 668 1.28 -8.85 -13.83
N LEU A 669 0.69 -9.56 -12.86
CA LEU A 669 -0.73 -9.92 -12.83
C LEU A 669 -1.37 -9.38 -11.56
N GLY A 670 -2.40 -8.55 -11.73
CA GLY A 670 -3.23 -8.04 -10.65
C GLY A 670 -4.46 -8.94 -10.45
N THR A 671 -4.69 -9.37 -9.22
CA THR A 671 -5.80 -10.24 -8.81
C THR A 671 -6.63 -9.60 -7.71
N GLU A 672 -7.76 -10.23 -7.35
CA GLU A 672 -8.53 -9.90 -6.15
C GLU A 672 -7.70 -9.92 -4.85
N PHE A 673 -6.66 -10.77 -4.77
CA PHE A 673 -5.87 -10.97 -3.55
C PHE A 673 -4.40 -10.52 -3.69
N GLY A 674 -4.12 -9.56 -4.57
CA GLY A 674 -2.82 -8.89 -4.66
C GLY A 674 -2.09 -9.08 -6.00
N LEU A 675 -0.80 -8.77 -5.97
CA LEU A 675 0.10 -8.79 -7.11
C LEU A 675 0.83 -10.13 -7.25
N PHE A 676 0.87 -10.67 -8.46
CA PHE A 676 1.68 -11.80 -8.86
C PHE A 676 2.70 -11.37 -9.93
N ILE A 677 3.91 -11.91 -9.85
CA ILE A 677 5.00 -11.62 -10.78
C ILE A 677 5.56 -12.93 -11.32
N THR A 678 5.83 -12.96 -12.61
CA THR A 678 6.52 -14.06 -13.31
C THR A 678 7.78 -13.51 -13.97
N VAL A 679 8.85 -14.30 -13.99
CA VAL A 679 10.09 -14.01 -14.72
C VAL A 679 10.31 -14.96 -15.91
N ASP A 680 9.39 -15.90 -16.15
CA ASP A 680 9.49 -16.97 -17.16
C ASP A 680 8.33 -16.98 -18.18
N GLY A 681 7.70 -15.83 -18.40
CA GLY A 681 6.65 -15.66 -19.41
C GLY A 681 5.29 -16.25 -19.03
N GLY A 682 5.05 -16.48 -17.74
CA GLY A 682 3.79 -16.96 -17.19
C GLY A 682 3.71 -18.48 -17.06
N LEU A 683 4.86 -19.16 -17.00
CA LEU A 683 4.92 -20.58 -16.63
C LEU A 683 4.75 -20.72 -15.12
N ASN A 684 5.39 -19.85 -14.33
CA ASN A 684 5.30 -19.83 -12.88
C ASN A 684 5.03 -18.42 -12.34
N TRP A 685 4.07 -18.30 -11.42
CA TRP A 685 3.73 -17.03 -10.76
C TRP A 685 4.10 -17.05 -9.29
N SER A 686 4.62 -15.92 -8.82
CA SER A 686 4.94 -15.67 -7.42
C SER A 686 4.17 -14.48 -6.88
N ARG A 687 3.45 -14.66 -5.77
CA ARG A 687 2.77 -13.57 -5.05
C ARG A 687 3.79 -12.64 -4.40
N PHE A 688 3.66 -11.34 -4.63
CA PHE A 688 4.50 -10.31 -4.01
C PHE A 688 3.84 -9.79 -2.73
N THR A 689 4.50 -10.00 -1.58
CA THR A 689 3.94 -9.69 -0.24
C THR A 689 4.77 -8.68 0.56
N ASN A 690 5.83 -8.12 -0.02
CA ASN A 690 6.76 -7.24 0.69
C ASN A 690 6.17 -5.82 0.81
N ASN A 691 5.45 -5.56 1.91
CA ASN A 691 4.68 -4.33 2.13
C ASN A 691 3.55 -4.12 1.11
N MET A 692 3.03 -5.24 0.59
CA MET A 692 1.92 -5.31 -0.36
C MET A 692 0.79 -6.10 0.30
N PRO A 693 -0.30 -5.44 0.74
CA PRO A 693 -1.44 -6.12 1.33
C PRO A 693 -2.13 -7.06 0.34
N ALA A 694 -2.96 -7.98 0.84
CA ALA A 694 -3.80 -8.86 0.02
C ALA A 694 -5.00 -8.12 -0.63
N VAL A 695 -4.76 -6.92 -1.16
CA VAL A 695 -5.76 -6.02 -1.74
C VAL A 695 -5.95 -6.29 -3.23
N ALA A 696 -7.17 -6.04 -3.73
CA ALA A 696 -7.46 -6.08 -5.15
C ALA A 696 -6.57 -5.10 -5.95
N VAL A 697 -5.78 -5.64 -6.89
CA VAL A 697 -4.96 -4.85 -7.81
C VAL A 697 -5.73 -4.68 -9.12
N MET A 698 -6.33 -3.50 -9.30
CA MET A 698 -7.23 -3.21 -10.42
C MET A 698 -6.46 -2.87 -11.70
N TYR A 699 -5.33 -2.18 -11.57
CA TYR A 699 -4.56 -1.75 -12.71
C TYR A 699 -3.07 -1.58 -12.39
N ILE A 700 -2.24 -1.74 -13.42
CA ILE A 700 -0.79 -1.70 -13.35
C ILE A 700 -0.28 -0.75 -14.43
N ALA A 701 0.65 0.13 -14.07
CA ALA A 701 1.42 0.97 -14.98
C ALA A 701 2.92 0.81 -14.72
N LEU A 702 3.73 1.03 -15.76
CA LEU A 702 5.19 1.06 -15.65
C LEU A 702 5.70 2.46 -15.97
N GLN A 703 6.60 2.97 -15.14
CA GLN A 703 7.34 4.20 -15.40
C GLN A 703 8.69 3.83 -16.04
N GLU A 704 8.91 4.22 -17.29
CA GLU A 704 10.04 3.71 -18.07
C GLU A 704 11.43 4.26 -17.70
N LYS A 705 11.49 5.51 -17.20
CA LYS A 705 12.72 6.22 -16.79
C LYS A 705 13.28 5.68 -15.47
N THR A 706 12.42 5.55 -14.45
CA THR A 706 12.77 5.04 -13.11
C THR A 706 12.68 3.52 -13.00
N ASN A 707 12.05 2.87 -13.98
CA ASN A 707 11.68 1.45 -13.95
C ASN A 707 10.73 1.10 -12.79
N ASP A 708 9.86 2.02 -12.37
CA ASP A 708 8.94 1.74 -11.27
C ASP A 708 7.69 0.99 -11.75
N LEU A 709 7.20 0.09 -10.90
CA LEU A 709 5.88 -0.53 -11.07
C LEU A 709 4.87 0.20 -10.18
N VAL A 710 3.86 0.81 -10.80
CA VAL A 710 2.82 1.59 -10.12
C VAL A 710 1.50 0.83 -10.16
N LEU A 711 0.89 0.63 -9.00
CA LEU A 711 -0.29 -0.19 -8.80
C LEU A 711 -1.46 0.66 -8.34
N ALA A 712 -2.58 0.59 -9.07
CA ALA A 712 -3.88 1.02 -8.57
C ALA A 712 -4.50 -0.12 -7.77
N THR A 713 -4.74 0.14 -6.48
CA THR A 713 -5.42 -0.83 -5.61
C THR A 713 -6.82 -0.32 -5.25
N HIS A 714 -7.76 -1.26 -5.07
CA HIS A 714 -9.13 -0.94 -4.69
C HIS A 714 -9.29 -0.98 -3.17
N GLY A 715 -8.61 -0.07 -2.45
CA GLY A 715 -8.72 0.04 -1.00
C GLY A 715 -7.41 0.27 -0.24
N ARG A 716 -6.26 0.40 -0.91
CA ARG A 716 -4.98 0.81 -0.29
C ARG A 716 -4.27 1.91 -1.10
N GLY A 717 -5.02 2.68 -1.89
CA GLY A 717 -4.51 3.77 -2.71
C GLY A 717 -3.53 3.31 -3.80
N ILE A 718 -2.54 4.16 -4.08
CA ILE A 718 -1.43 3.86 -4.98
C ILE A 718 -0.25 3.26 -4.21
N ILE A 719 0.25 2.16 -4.75
CA ILE A 719 1.44 1.46 -4.27
C ILE A 719 2.50 1.43 -5.39
N ILE A 720 3.76 1.72 -5.04
CA ILE A 720 4.88 1.74 -5.98
C ILE A 720 5.95 0.71 -5.55
N ILE A 721 6.45 -0.09 -6.48
CA ILE A 721 7.68 -0.86 -6.32
C ILE A 721 8.77 -0.14 -7.10
N ASP A 722 9.73 0.44 -6.37
CA ASP A 722 10.78 1.27 -6.97
C ASP A 722 11.85 0.40 -7.65
N ASP A 723 12.11 0.69 -8.92
CA ASP A 723 13.09 0.02 -9.79
C ASP A 723 12.97 -1.51 -9.84
N ILE A 724 12.13 -2.00 -10.76
CA ILE A 724 12.00 -3.43 -11.08
C ILE A 724 13.12 -3.99 -11.97
N SER A 725 14.12 -3.18 -12.35
CA SER A 725 15.15 -3.64 -13.28
C SER A 725 15.91 -4.91 -12.85
N PRO A 726 16.20 -5.17 -11.55
CA PRO A 726 16.84 -6.42 -11.15
C PRO A 726 16.04 -7.67 -11.54
N LEU A 727 14.70 -7.59 -11.55
CA LEU A 727 13.84 -8.72 -11.93
C LEU A 727 14.00 -9.12 -13.40
N ARG A 728 14.41 -8.19 -14.27
CA ARG A 728 14.66 -8.47 -15.70
C ARG A 728 15.89 -9.33 -15.93
N GLU A 729 16.83 -9.29 -14.99
CA GLU A 729 18.08 -10.04 -15.03
C GLU A 729 17.96 -11.39 -14.32
N VAL A 730 16.90 -11.68 -13.56
CA VAL A 730 16.77 -12.96 -12.86
C VAL A 730 16.53 -14.10 -13.85
N THR A 731 17.57 -14.91 -14.09
CA THR A 731 17.52 -16.14 -14.88
C THR A 731 17.93 -17.36 -14.03
N PRO A 732 17.63 -18.61 -14.47
CA PRO A 732 18.13 -19.80 -13.79
C PRO A 732 19.65 -19.80 -13.55
N GLU A 733 20.45 -19.32 -14.51
CA GLU A 733 21.92 -19.27 -14.34
C GLU A 733 22.35 -18.27 -13.26
N ILE A 734 21.61 -17.16 -13.09
CA ILE A 734 21.87 -16.19 -12.02
C ILE A 734 21.42 -16.74 -10.67
N MET A 735 20.30 -17.46 -10.63
CA MET A 735 19.79 -18.06 -9.40
C MET A 735 20.69 -19.16 -8.85
N ASP A 736 21.53 -19.79 -9.68
CA ASP A 736 22.50 -20.78 -9.24
C ASP A 736 23.79 -20.17 -8.64
N LYS A 737 24.10 -18.89 -8.94
CA LYS A 737 25.30 -18.22 -8.43
C LYS A 737 25.20 -18.00 -6.93
N GLU A 738 26.32 -18.20 -6.22
CA GLU A 738 26.39 -17.99 -4.78
C GLU A 738 26.04 -16.54 -4.37
N VAL A 739 26.56 -15.58 -5.13
CA VAL A 739 26.27 -14.14 -5.06
C VAL A 739 26.25 -13.63 -6.49
N HIS A 740 25.27 -12.82 -6.84
CA HIS A 740 25.25 -12.09 -8.10
C HIS A 740 24.85 -10.63 -7.88
N PHE A 741 25.77 -9.70 -8.11
CA PHE A 741 25.43 -8.27 -8.15
C PHE A 741 24.78 -7.91 -9.48
N PHE A 742 23.68 -7.17 -9.42
CA PHE A 742 22.96 -6.68 -10.60
C PHE A 742 23.61 -5.40 -11.13
N SER A 743 23.38 -5.12 -12.42
CA SER A 743 23.89 -3.88 -13.01
C SER A 743 23.24 -2.64 -12.38
N SER A 744 24.04 -1.60 -12.09
CA SER A 744 23.54 -0.30 -11.62
C SER A 744 23.82 0.78 -12.66
N LYS A 745 22.84 1.65 -12.93
CA LYS A 745 23.08 2.91 -13.63
C LYS A 745 23.90 3.86 -12.74
N PRO A 746 24.54 4.90 -13.31
CA PRO A 746 25.12 5.97 -12.51
C PRO A 746 24.12 6.52 -11.49
N ILE A 747 24.55 6.60 -10.23
CA ILE A 747 23.71 6.95 -9.08
C ILE A 747 23.87 8.43 -8.83
N VAL A 748 22.76 9.17 -8.92
CA VAL A 748 22.73 10.60 -8.64
C VAL A 748 22.88 10.82 -7.13
N MET A 749 23.81 11.68 -6.75
CA MET A 749 24.01 12.14 -5.39
C MET A 749 23.12 13.36 -5.13
N PRO A 750 22.00 13.23 -4.40
CA PRO A 750 21.11 14.36 -4.14
C PRO A 750 21.80 15.41 -3.28
N GLU A 751 21.60 16.68 -3.65
CA GLU A 751 22.09 17.87 -2.94
C GLU A 751 20.90 18.69 -2.40
N GLU A 752 20.09 18.06 -1.56
CA GLU A 752 18.88 18.67 -0.98
C GLU A 752 19.12 19.18 0.45
N GLY A 753 18.46 20.29 0.80
CA GLY A 753 18.54 20.88 2.13
C GLY A 753 17.67 20.16 3.17
N GLY A 754 18.05 20.30 4.45
CA GLY A 754 17.33 19.66 5.56
C GLY A 754 16.03 20.37 5.99
N PHE A 755 15.68 21.54 5.45
CA PHE A 755 14.41 22.21 5.73
C PHE A 755 13.28 21.56 4.93
N SER A 756 12.90 20.35 5.32
CA SER A 756 11.68 19.72 4.81
C SER A 756 10.48 20.11 5.68
N GLU A 757 9.28 19.90 5.16
CA GLU A 757 8.04 20.33 5.78
C GLU A 757 7.63 19.44 6.97
N PHE A 758 8.30 19.61 8.11
CA PHE A 758 8.10 18.77 9.30
C PHE A 758 6.89 19.14 10.17
N PHE A 759 6.32 20.33 10.00
CA PHE A 759 5.26 20.81 10.89
C PHE A 759 3.86 20.36 10.43
N GLY A 760 3.04 19.89 11.39
CA GLY A 760 1.60 19.65 11.18
C GLY A 760 1.27 18.39 10.37
N THR A 761 2.04 17.31 10.57
CA THR A 761 1.87 16.03 9.85
C THR A 761 1.60 14.84 10.76
N GLU A 762 1.53 15.06 12.07
CA GLU A 762 1.44 14.04 13.11
C GLU A 762 0.16 13.18 13.00
N THR A 763 -0.90 13.71 12.41
CA THR A 763 -2.22 13.06 12.29
C THR A 763 -2.63 12.75 10.84
N GLN A 764 -1.76 13.02 9.86
CA GLN A 764 -2.07 12.78 8.44
C GLN A 764 -1.25 11.63 7.88
N PHE A 765 -1.76 11.00 6.83
CA PHE A 765 -0.96 10.04 6.06
C PHE A 765 0.12 10.79 5.26
N VAL A 766 1.37 10.35 5.41
CA VAL A 766 2.50 10.82 4.61
C VAL A 766 3.08 9.67 3.81
N GLY A 767 2.88 9.72 2.49
CA GLY A 767 3.41 8.76 1.54
C GLY A 767 4.93 8.80 1.49
N GLN A 768 5.57 7.63 1.50
CA GLN A 768 7.03 7.52 1.53
C GLN A 768 7.65 7.87 0.16
N ASN A 769 8.79 8.55 0.19
CA ASN A 769 9.65 8.74 -0.98
C ASN A 769 10.48 7.47 -1.27
N PRO A 770 10.97 7.29 -2.51
CA PRO A 770 12.02 6.30 -2.78
C PRO A 770 13.28 6.61 -1.97
N SER A 771 14.13 5.59 -1.76
CA SER A 771 15.43 5.80 -1.10
C SER A 771 16.30 6.73 -1.93
N ALA A 772 16.88 7.75 -1.26
CA ALA A 772 17.80 8.70 -1.85
C ALA A 772 19.26 8.21 -1.83
N ASN A 773 19.51 7.03 -1.25
CA ASN A 773 20.84 6.44 -1.10
C ASN A 773 21.25 5.62 -2.33
N ALA A 774 22.54 5.32 -2.46
CA ALA A 774 23.03 4.34 -3.44
C ALA A 774 22.53 2.94 -3.09
N ARG A 775 21.63 2.39 -3.92
CA ARG A 775 21.11 1.02 -3.78
C ARG A 775 22.08 0.02 -4.39
N ILE A 776 22.68 -0.82 -3.55
CA ILE A 776 23.50 -1.96 -3.97
C ILE A 776 22.59 -3.20 -3.98
N VAL A 777 22.33 -3.74 -5.16
CA VAL A 777 21.40 -4.86 -5.34
C VAL A 777 22.14 -6.13 -5.73
N TYR A 778 21.87 -7.22 -5.03
CA TYR A 778 22.44 -8.54 -5.35
C TYR A 778 21.50 -9.68 -5.00
N TYR A 779 21.71 -10.83 -5.62
CA TYR A 779 21.00 -12.07 -5.35
C TYR A 779 21.84 -13.02 -4.49
N LEU A 780 21.19 -13.70 -3.55
CA LEU A 780 21.73 -14.84 -2.81
C LEU A 780 20.92 -16.10 -3.10
N ASN A 781 21.59 -17.14 -3.61
CA ASN A 781 20.94 -18.43 -3.88
C ASN A 781 20.46 -19.17 -2.62
N LYS A 782 21.05 -18.85 -1.46
CA LYS A 782 20.66 -19.40 -0.16
C LYS A 782 20.83 -18.36 0.94
N ARG A 783 19.98 -18.48 1.97
CA ARG A 783 20.10 -17.68 3.19
C ARG A 783 21.49 -17.90 3.82
N HIS A 784 22.16 -16.81 4.19
CA HIS A 784 23.42 -16.89 4.91
C HIS A 784 23.17 -17.05 6.41
N THR A 785 23.50 -18.23 6.96
CA THR A 785 23.26 -18.57 8.37
C THR A 785 24.56 -18.75 9.17
N PHE A 786 25.65 -19.17 8.54
CA PHE A 786 26.91 -19.51 9.22
C PHE A 786 28.12 -18.88 8.53
N GLY A 787 29.11 -18.47 9.33
CA GLY A 787 30.36 -17.87 8.84
C GLY A 787 30.30 -16.36 8.64
N LYS A 788 31.46 -15.75 8.40
CA LYS A 788 31.61 -14.32 8.18
C LYS A 788 31.02 -13.92 6.82
N MET A 789 30.23 -12.86 6.82
CA MET A 789 29.76 -12.19 5.60
C MET A 789 29.82 -10.69 5.84
N GLU A 790 30.68 -10.00 5.11
CA GLU A 790 30.95 -8.58 5.23
C GLU A 790 30.86 -7.91 3.87
N MET A 791 30.52 -6.63 3.85
CA MET A 791 30.52 -5.80 2.67
C MET A 791 31.23 -4.49 3.00
N GLU A 792 32.03 -4.01 2.06
CA GLU A 792 32.65 -2.69 2.15
C GLU A 792 32.61 -2.00 0.79
N VAL A 793 32.63 -0.68 0.82
CA VAL A 793 32.84 0.16 -0.34
C VAL A 793 34.29 0.61 -0.33
N GLN A 794 34.96 0.48 -1.47
CA GLN A 794 36.33 0.88 -1.70
C GLN A 794 36.40 1.94 -2.81
N ASP A 795 37.42 2.78 -2.79
CA ASP A 795 37.80 3.62 -3.95
C ASP A 795 38.45 2.77 -5.06
N VAL A 796 38.87 3.43 -6.15
CA VAL A 796 39.51 2.75 -7.29
C VAL A 796 40.92 2.23 -6.97
N GLU A 797 41.58 2.80 -5.96
CA GLU A 797 42.87 2.36 -5.43
C GLU A 797 42.75 1.15 -4.47
N GLY A 798 41.54 0.83 -4.01
CA GLY A 798 41.24 -0.29 -3.10
C GLY A 798 41.24 0.08 -1.61
N ASN A 799 41.24 1.36 -1.26
CA ASN A 799 41.13 1.81 0.13
C ASN A 799 39.67 1.69 0.59
N SER A 800 39.46 1.17 1.80
CA SER A 800 38.12 1.08 2.40
C SER A 800 37.57 2.47 2.72
N ILE A 801 36.39 2.77 2.17
CA ILE A 801 35.64 4.02 2.35
C ILE A 801 34.58 3.86 3.44
N ALA A 802 33.80 2.77 3.37
CA ALA A 802 32.70 2.50 4.30
C ALA A 802 32.48 1.00 4.46
N SER A 803 32.15 0.57 5.68
CA SER A 803 31.67 -0.79 5.96
C SER A 803 30.15 -0.82 5.90
N LEU A 804 29.59 -1.80 5.20
CA LEU A 804 28.15 -2.01 5.03
C LEU A 804 27.75 -3.36 5.60
N ASN A 805 26.51 -3.45 6.07
CA ASN A 805 25.94 -4.71 6.53
C ASN A 805 25.24 -5.42 5.35
N PRO A 806 25.80 -6.53 4.83
CA PRO A 806 25.12 -7.27 3.78
C PRO A 806 23.83 -7.91 4.30
N GLY A 807 22.74 -7.78 3.54
CA GLY A 807 21.56 -8.64 3.64
C GLY A 807 21.92 -10.14 3.60
N LYS A 808 21.23 -10.93 4.41
CA LYS A 808 21.53 -12.37 4.59
C LYS A 808 20.41 -13.27 4.08
N SER A 809 19.37 -12.71 3.49
CA SER A 809 18.18 -13.45 3.05
C SER A 809 18.43 -14.15 1.71
N LYS A 810 17.81 -15.31 1.49
CA LYS A 810 17.72 -15.89 0.14
C LYS A 810 16.93 -14.92 -0.76
N GLY A 811 17.32 -14.80 -2.02
CA GLY A 811 16.68 -13.91 -2.98
C GLY A 811 17.40 -12.58 -3.18
N LEU A 812 16.68 -11.58 -3.69
CA LEU A 812 17.18 -10.21 -3.86
C LEU A 812 17.47 -9.56 -2.50
N ASN A 813 18.65 -8.97 -2.33
CA ASN A 813 19.01 -8.15 -1.19
C ASN A 813 19.35 -6.74 -1.70
N ILE A 814 18.93 -5.72 -0.96
CA ILE A 814 19.16 -4.31 -1.27
C ILE A 814 19.85 -3.71 -0.05
N VAL A 815 21.03 -3.12 -0.26
CA VAL A 815 21.81 -2.46 0.79
C VAL A 815 22.03 -1.01 0.35
N ASP A 816 21.67 -0.08 1.22
CA ASP A 816 21.78 1.35 0.95
C ASP A 816 23.11 1.91 1.48
N TRP A 817 23.76 2.73 0.67
CA TRP A 817 24.92 3.52 1.07
C TRP A 817 24.65 5.02 0.90
N SER A 818 24.75 5.78 1.99
CA SER A 818 24.42 7.22 2.03
C SER A 818 25.52 8.14 1.50
N PHE A 819 26.38 7.62 0.60
CA PHE A 819 27.48 8.35 -0.03
C PHE A 819 28.51 8.93 0.96
N THR A 820 28.59 8.37 2.16
CA THR A 820 29.49 8.84 3.21
C THR A 820 30.60 7.83 3.49
N SER A 821 31.76 8.32 3.88
CA SER A 821 32.82 7.48 4.46
C SER A 821 32.57 7.28 5.97
N ARG A 822 33.61 6.93 6.74
CA ARG A 822 33.54 6.89 8.20
C ARG A 822 33.59 8.30 8.80
N ALA A 823 32.95 8.48 9.96
CA ALA A 823 33.18 9.66 10.79
C ALA A 823 34.60 9.62 11.42
N PRO A 824 35.22 10.78 11.73
CA PRO A 824 36.52 10.82 12.39
C PRO A 824 36.41 10.30 13.82
N LYS A 825 37.50 9.70 14.33
CA LYS A 825 37.59 9.40 15.76
C LYS A 825 37.84 10.71 16.52
N ILE A 826 36.93 11.06 17.44
CA ILE A 826 37.04 12.28 18.27
C ILE A 826 37.68 11.98 19.63
N ALA A 827 38.37 12.98 20.18
CA ALA A 827 38.99 12.89 21.49
C ALA A 827 38.01 12.55 22.62
N GLU A 828 38.44 11.68 23.53
CA GLU A 828 37.70 11.33 24.73
C GLU A 828 37.56 12.56 25.64
N ALA A 829 36.34 12.83 26.10
CA ALA A 829 36.05 13.93 27.01
C ALA A 829 34.86 13.58 27.91
N LYS A 830 34.53 14.48 28.86
CA LYS A 830 33.39 14.29 29.75
C LYS A 830 32.04 14.42 29.04
N THR A 831 32.01 15.22 27.97
CA THR A 831 30.82 15.57 27.19
C THR A 831 30.81 14.91 25.82
N ILE A 832 29.62 14.75 25.23
CA ILE A 832 29.46 14.31 23.83
C ILE A 832 29.74 15.49 22.89
N SER A 833 30.52 15.28 21.83
CA SER A 833 30.71 16.23 20.74
C SER A 833 29.94 15.76 19.50
N PHE A 834 28.78 16.34 19.25
CA PHE A 834 27.88 15.91 18.17
C PHE A 834 28.47 16.13 16.77
N GLY A 835 29.28 17.17 16.59
CA GLY A 835 29.96 17.43 15.32
C GLY A 835 30.88 16.28 14.87
N GLY A 836 31.36 15.49 15.83
CA GLY A 836 32.14 14.28 15.61
C GLY A 836 31.44 13.12 14.92
N PHE A 837 30.11 13.11 14.92
CA PHE A 837 29.33 12.02 14.32
C PHE A 837 29.09 12.22 12.82
N VAL A 838 29.47 13.37 12.26
CA VAL A 838 29.23 13.68 10.86
C VAL A 838 30.25 12.95 9.99
N ALA A 839 29.77 12.00 9.20
CA ALA A 839 30.57 11.32 8.19
C ALA A 839 30.65 12.18 6.91
N PRO A 840 31.85 12.39 6.34
CA PRO A 840 31.99 13.23 5.16
C PRO A 840 31.47 12.51 3.92
N ARG A 841 30.82 13.26 3.04
CA ARG A 841 30.37 12.76 1.74
C ARG A 841 31.55 12.55 0.80
N VAL A 842 31.52 11.45 0.06
CA VAL A 842 32.53 11.12 -0.95
C VAL A 842 32.32 11.95 -2.23
N PRO A 843 33.35 12.10 -3.09
CA PRO A 843 33.17 12.70 -4.41
C PRO A 843 32.38 11.82 -5.39
N ALA A 844 31.86 12.44 -6.44
CA ALA A 844 31.40 11.70 -7.61
C ALA A 844 32.58 10.93 -8.23
N GLY A 845 32.32 9.74 -8.76
CA GLY A 845 33.36 8.86 -9.27
C GLY A 845 32.98 7.39 -9.17
N LYS A 846 33.94 6.53 -9.52
CA LYS A 846 33.76 5.08 -9.47
C LYS A 846 34.17 4.53 -8.12
N TYR A 847 33.38 3.59 -7.62
CA TYR A 847 33.61 2.88 -6.37
C TYR A 847 33.43 1.38 -6.56
N LYS A 848 34.15 0.61 -5.76
CA LYS A 848 34.08 -0.84 -5.76
C LYS A 848 33.36 -1.33 -4.51
N VAL A 849 32.25 -2.02 -4.67
CA VAL A 849 31.62 -2.80 -3.61
C VAL A 849 32.31 -4.15 -3.53
N VAL A 850 32.86 -4.47 -2.37
CA VAL A 850 33.53 -5.75 -2.09
C VAL A 850 32.75 -6.49 -1.01
N MET A 851 32.26 -7.68 -1.35
CA MET A 851 31.61 -8.57 -0.41
C MET A 851 32.48 -9.80 -0.16
N THR A 852 32.83 -10.04 1.10
CA THR A 852 33.51 -11.27 1.52
C THR A 852 32.50 -12.20 2.17
N LYS A 853 32.35 -13.41 1.63
CA LYS A 853 31.47 -14.45 2.15
C LYS A 853 32.26 -15.75 2.32
N GLY A 854 32.54 -16.12 3.57
CA GLY A 854 33.43 -17.24 3.87
C GLY A 854 34.84 -16.98 3.33
N LYS A 855 35.29 -17.79 2.36
CA LYS A 855 36.61 -17.63 1.70
C LYS A 855 36.52 -16.92 0.35
N ASN A 856 35.31 -16.63 -0.13
CA ASN A 856 35.07 -16.07 -1.45
C ASN A 856 34.89 -14.56 -1.34
N THR A 857 35.42 -13.84 -2.33
CA THR A 857 35.24 -12.40 -2.48
C THR A 857 34.51 -12.12 -3.78
N PHE A 858 33.46 -11.31 -3.69
CA PHE A 858 32.64 -10.86 -4.80
C PHE A 858 32.77 -9.36 -4.93
N THR A 859 32.76 -8.87 -6.16
CA THR A 859 33.06 -7.46 -6.44
C THR A 859 32.09 -6.90 -7.45
N HIS A 860 31.70 -5.64 -7.25
CA HIS A 860 30.82 -4.89 -8.14
C HIS A 860 31.29 -3.43 -8.22
N GLU A 861 31.19 -2.83 -9.40
CA GLU A 861 31.53 -1.42 -9.62
C GLU A 861 30.24 -0.59 -9.68
N ILE A 862 30.22 0.52 -8.94
CA ILE A 862 29.16 1.52 -8.99
C ILE A 862 29.76 2.88 -9.37
N GLU A 863 28.98 3.73 -10.04
CA GLU A 863 29.38 5.09 -10.40
C GLU A 863 28.45 6.09 -9.72
N LEU A 864 29.04 7.07 -9.02
CA LEU A 864 28.33 8.20 -8.43
C LEU A 864 28.48 9.42 -9.34
N ILE A 865 27.39 10.15 -9.55
CA ILE A 865 27.38 11.42 -10.29
C ILE A 865 26.73 12.52 -9.43
N TYR A 866 27.22 13.75 -9.56
CA TYR A 866 26.55 14.89 -8.95
C TYR A 866 25.20 15.13 -9.60
N ASP A 867 24.26 15.67 -8.82
CA ASP A 867 22.99 16.14 -9.35
C ASP A 867 23.23 17.17 -10.46
N THR A 868 22.65 16.91 -11.64
CA THR A 868 22.75 17.80 -12.80
C THR A 868 22.07 19.14 -12.59
N ASN A 869 21.17 19.24 -11.62
CA ASN A 869 20.52 20.49 -11.21
C ASN A 869 21.32 21.28 -10.16
N SER A 870 22.44 20.72 -9.67
CA SER A 870 23.29 21.40 -8.69
C SER A 870 23.94 22.66 -9.27
N LEU A 871 23.91 23.74 -8.50
CA LEU A 871 24.61 24.99 -8.81
C LEU A 871 26.04 25.01 -8.25
N VAL A 872 26.45 24.00 -7.48
CA VAL A 872 27.78 23.93 -6.89
C VAL A 872 28.79 23.61 -7.98
N THR A 873 29.90 24.35 -8.05
CA THR A 873 30.96 24.12 -9.04
C THR A 873 31.96 23.07 -8.56
N SER A 874 32.71 22.44 -9.47
CA SER A 874 33.79 21.51 -9.11
C SER A 874 34.84 22.16 -8.22
N GLU A 875 35.19 23.43 -8.48
CA GLU A 875 36.09 24.22 -7.63
C GLU A 875 35.54 24.39 -6.21
N SER A 876 34.26 24.73 -6.06
CA SER A 876 33.63 24.85 -4.75
C SER A 876 33.69 23.54 -3.95
N ARG A 877 33.43 22.41 -4.62
CA ARG A 877 33.50 21.08 -4.01
C ARG A 877 34.92 20.76 -3.55
N GLU A 878 35.91 21.04 -4.37
CA GLU A 878 37.32 20.81 -4.05
C GLU A 878 37.77 21.64 -2.84
N LEU A 879 37.45 22.94 -2.81
CA LEU A 879 37.75 23.81 -1.67
C LEU A 879 37.12 23.28 -0.37
N ARG A 880 35.87 22.84 -0.43
CA ARG A 880 35.19 22.23 0.71
C ARG A 880 35.87 20.95 1.15
N MET A 881 36.09 20.02 0.22
CA MET A 881 36.68 18.71 0.51
C MET A 881 38.09 18.81 1.10
N ASN A 882 38.90 19.75 0.63
CA ASN A 882 40.22 20.00 1.17
C ASN A 882 40.15 20.44 2.64
N MET A 883 39.26 21.38 2.98
CA MET A 883 39.09 21.82 4.38
C MET A 883 38.50 20.71 5.26
N VAL A 884 37.52 19.94 4.77
CA VAL A 884 36.96 18.78 5.48
C VAL A 884 38.05 17.77 5.81
N LYS A 885 38.93 17.45 4.85
CA LYS A 885 40.03 16.50 5.06
C LYS A 885 40.99 16.99 6.14
N ILE A 886 41.42 18.25 6.09
CA ILE A 886 42.32 18.81 7.10
C ILE A 886 41.68 18.75 8.49
N LEU A 887 40.42 19.17 8.61
CA LEU A 887 39.69 19.14 9.87
C LEU A 887 39.45 17.71 10.39
N PHE A 888 39.22 16.75 9.49
CA PHE A 888 39.11 15.33 9.81
C PHE A 888 40.40 14.83 10.44
N ASP A 889 41.54 15.03 9.76
CA ASP A 889 42.86 14.59 10.22
C ASP A 889 43.22 15.22 11.57
N MET A 890 42.99 16.54 11.74
CA MET A 890 43.19 17.24 13.01
C MET A 890 42.36 16.66 14.15
N ASN A 891 41.11 16.23 13.90
CA ASN A 891 40.27 15.62 14.92
C ASN A 891 40.84 14.27 15.38
N GLU A 892 41.29 13.43 14.44
CA GLU A 892 41.85 12.11 14.76
C GLU A 892 43.21 12.20 15.46
N GLU A 893 44.05 13.14 15.02
CA GLU A 893 45.33 13.43 15.66
C GLU A 893 45.14 13.99 17.09
N LEU A 894 44.18 14.89 17.30
CA LEU A 894 43.80 15.36 18.63
C LEU A 894 43.32 14.19 19.50
N ALA A 895 42.47 13.31 18.94
CA ALA A 895 41.95 12.15 19.65
C ALA A 895 43.07 11.19 20.09
N TYR A 896 44.03 10.94 19.21
CA TYR A 896 45.17 10.10 19.53
C TYR A 896 46.11 10.75 20.55
N THR A 897 46.31 12.07 20.47
CA THR A 897 47.10 12.81 21.46
C THR A 897 46.46 12.75 22.84
N VAL A 898 45.15 12.98 22.93
CA VAL A 898 44.39 12.84 24.19
C VAL A 898 44.44 11.41 24.72
N TYR A 899 44.34 10.39 23.86
CA TYR A 899 44.52 8.99 24.25
C TYR A 899 45.90 8.73 24.88
N LYS A 900 46.98 9.23 24.26
CA LYS A 900 48.34 9.11 24.82
C LYS A 900 48.45 9.83 26.17
N MET A 901 47.86 11.02 26.30
CA MET A 901 47.83 11.78 27.55
C MET A 901 47.11 11.01 28.66
N ASN A 902 45.90 10.53 28.42
CA ASN A 902 45.10 9.76 29.39
C ASN A 902 45.82 8.45 29.79
N THR A 903 46.42 7.76 28.82
CA THR A 903 47.21 6.53 29.08
C THR A 903 48.42 6.84 29.96
N THR A 904 49.12 7.94 29.70
CA THR A 904 50.28 8.39 30.48
C THR A 904 49.87 8.81 31.89
N ILE A 905 48.78 9.57 32.04
CA ILE A 905 48.24 10.00 33.34
C ILE A 905 47.89 8.77 34.18
N LYS A 906 47.11 7.83 33.62
CA LYS A 906 46.73 6.60 34.32
C LYS A 906 47.95 5.80 34.77
N LYS A 907 48.94 5.62 33.88
CA LYS A 907 50.18 4.91 34.23
C LYS A 907 50.97 5.62 35.32
N ALA A 908 50.99 6.95 35.32
CA ALA A 908 51.61 7.76 36.36
C ALA A 908 50.87 7.63 37.70
N GLU A 909 49.52 7.63 37.69
CA GLU A 909 48.69 7.43 38.88
C GLU A 909 48.91 6.05 39.50
N ASP A 910 48.88 4.99 38.68
CA ASP A 910 49.18 3.62 39.10
C ASP A 910 50.59 3.52 39.71
N LEU A 911 51.57 4.19 39.10
CA LEU A 911 52.94 4.20 39.60
C LEU A 911 53.08 4.84 40.99
N ILE A 912 52.29 5.88 41.30
CA ILE A 912 52.28 6.52 42.63
C ILE A 912 51.76 5.55 43.70
N LEU A 913 50.77 4.73 43.35
CA LEU A 913 50.21 3.72 44.25
C LEU A 913 51.20 2.57 44.50
N GLU A 914 51.96 2.17 43.46
CA GLU A 914 52.94 1.10 43.55
C GLU A 914 54.28 1.51 44.19
N ASP A 915 54.72 2.76 44.01
CA ASP A 915 56.01 3.27 44.49
C ASP A 915 55.89 4.72 44.93
N THR A 916 55.83 4.92 46.25
CA THR A 916 55.70 6.25 46.86
C THR A 916 56.85 7.20 46.52
N ASN A 917 58.02 6.68 46.12
CA ASN A 917 59.16 7.51 45.68
C ASN A 917 58.96 8.09 44.28
N ALA A 918 58.10 7.48 43.46
CA ALA A 918 57.75 7.99 42.14
C ALA A 918 56.82 9.22 42.21
N LYS A 919 56.21 9.48 43.38
CA LYS A 919 55.21 10.54 43.58
C LYS A 919 55.65 11.89 43.03
N LYS A 920 56.90 12.31 43.25
CA LYS A 920 57.37 13.61 42.77
C LYS A 920 57.43 13.70 41.25
N VAL A 921 57.96 12.67 40.57
CA VAL A 921 58.11 12.68 39.11
C VAL A 921 56.77 12.43 38.41
N ALA A 922 55.97 11.50 38.92
CA ALA A 922 54.65 11.15 38.37
C ALA A 922 53.63 12.28 38.56
N GLN A 923 53.58 12.93 39.74
CA GLN A 923 52.62 14.00 39.98
C GLN A 923 52.87 15.24 39.10
N THR A 924 54.14 15.55 38.79
CA THR A 924 54.46 16.63 37.84
C THR A 924 53.90 16.32 36.45
N VAL A 925 54.06 15.08 35.96
CA VAL A 925 53.48 14.65 34.68
C VAL A 925 51.95 14.73 34.71
N ILE A 926 51.31 14.22 35.76
CA ILE A 926 49.85 14.26 35.92
C ILE A 926 49.34 15.70 35.89
N ASN A 927 49.98 16.62 36.62
CA ASN A 927 49.54 18.01 36.70
C ASN A 927 49.73 18.74 35.37
N ASP A 928 50.89 18.59 34.73
CA ASP A 928 51.20 19.26 33.46
C ASP A 928 50.26 18.75 32.35
N LEU A 929 50.04 17.43 32.26
CA LEU A 929 49.12 16.83 31.28
C LEU A 929 47.65 17.16 31.56
N ASN A 930 47.19 17.12 32.83
CA ASN A 930 45.80 17.51 33.15
C ASN A 930 45.54 19.00 32.90
N THR A 931 46.55 19.86 33.07
CA THR A 931 46.42 21.29 32.76
C THR A 931 46.24 21.51 31.27
N LEU A 932 47.04 20.81 30.44
CA LEU A 932 46.88 20.84 28.99
C LEU A 932 45.57 20.18 28.54
N LEU A 933 45.16 19.08 29.18
CA LEU A 933 43.94 18.35 28.82
C LEU A 933 42.70 19.25 28.94
N LYS A 934 42.65 20.12 29.96
CA LYS A 934 41.57 21.10 30.16
C LYS A 934 41.46 22.15 29.05
N THR A 935 42.50 22.37 28.25
CA THR A 935 42.43 23.28 27.08
C THR A 935 42.12 22.54 25.78
N MET A 936 42.24 21.20 25.79
CA MET A 936 42.01 20.35 24.63
C MET A 936 40.59 19.80 24.60
N VAL A 937 40.06 19.40 25.76
CA VAL A 937 38.75 18.74 25.89
C VAL A 937 37.99 19.24 27.11
N VAL A 938 36.66 19.18 27.04
CA VAL A 938 35.80 19.45 28.18
C VAL A 938 35.95 18.35 29.24
N THR A 939 36.34 18.73 30.46
CA THR A 939 36.53 17.79 31.59
C THR A 939 35.39 17.79 32.62
N THR A 940 34.39 18.66 32.45
CA THR A 940 33.26 18.86 33.39
C THR A 940 31.93 18.99 32.64
N GLY A 941 30.79 18.82 33.33
CA GLY A 941 29.46 18.98 32.73
C GLY A 941 28.84 17.68 32.21
N ASP A 942 27.62 17.77 31.67
CA ASP A 942 26.76 16.61 31.32
C ASP A 942 25.96 16.76 30.00
N ASN A 943 26.31 17.73 29.14
CA ASN A 943 25.60 18.06 27.88
C ASN A 943 24.18 18.58 28.04
N TYR A 944 23.67 18.81 29.26
CA TYR A 944 22.26 19.18 29.44
C TYR A 944 22.04 20.30 30.45
N VAL A 945 22.39 20.09 31.73
CA VAL A 945 22.12 21.06 32.81
C VAL A 945 23.39 21.76 33.25
N ALA A 946 24.50 21.03 33.33
CA ALA A 946 25.81 21.58 33.68
C ALA A 946 26.60 21.85 32.40
N SER A 947 26.51 23.08 31.88
CA SER A 947 27.30 23.50 30.73
C SER A 947 28.77 23.71 31.13
N ALA A 948 29.66 23.37 30.20
CA ALA A 948 31.07 23.74 30.25
C ALA A 948 31.40 24.46 28.95
N GLU A 949 32.36 25.40 29.00
CA GLU A 949 32.81 26.12 27.82
C GLU A 949 33.39 25.15 26.77
N PRO A 950 33.03 25.27 25.49
CA PRO A 950 33.63 24.47 24.42
C PRO A 950 35.14 24.67 24.35
N GLU A 951 35.90 23.58 24.37
CA GLU A 951 37.35 23.61 24.23
C GLU A 951 37.78 23.27 22.80
N LEU A 952 39.07 22.99 22.59
CA LEU A 952 39.62 22.75 21.25
C LEU A 952 38.85 21.65 20.51
N ARG A 953 38.56 20.52 21.16
CA ARG A 953 37.81 19.39 20.58
C ARG A 953 36.44 19.82 20.09
N GLU A 954 35.67 20.50 20.93
CA GLU A 954 34.30 20.91 20.62
C GLU A 954 34.29 21.90 19.46
N LYS A 955 35.15 22.92 19.50
CA LYS A 955 35.24 23.92 18.42
C LYS A 955 35.70 23.31 17.10
N LEU A 956 36.68 22.40 17.15
CA LEU A 956 37.19 21.71 15.98
C LEU A 956 36.11 20.81 15.36
N ALA A 957 35.39 20.04 16.17
CA ALA A 957 34.28 19.20 15.72
C ALA A 957 33.09 20.02 15.21
N ASP A 958 32.78 21.15 15.83
CA ASP A 958 31.70 22.05 15.39
C ASP A 958 32.03 22.66 14.02
N LEU A 959 33.25 23.20 13.83
CA LEU A 959 33.70 23.70 12.54
C LEU A 959 33.72 22.58 11.48
N TYR A 960 34.26 21.41 11.82
CA TYR A 960 34.26 20.23 10.96
C TYR A 960 32.85 19.89 10.49
N SER A 961 31.89 19.76 11.41
CA SER A 961 30.51 19.42 11.06
C SER A 961 29.81 20.50 10.24
N SER A 962 30.05 21.78 10.56
CA SER A 962 29.49 22.92 9.83
C SER A 962 29.96 22.92 8.37
N VAL A 963 31.26 22.72 8.13
CA VAL A 963 31.79 22.65 6.77
C VAL A 963 31.31 21.37 6.05
N THR A 964 31.27 20.24 6.75
CA THR A 964 30.93 18.94 6.17
C THR A 964 29.46 18.84 5.74
N ASN A 965 28.54 19.44 6.51
CA ASN A 965 27.10 19.41 6.23
C ASN A 965 26.65 20.33 5.08
N ASN A 966 27.53 21.22 4.60
CA ASN A 966 27.25 22.07 3.45
C ASN A 966 27.69 21.41 2.13
N PHE A 967 27.04 21.73 1.02
CA PHE A 967 27.46 21.25 -0.31
C PHE A 967 28.49 22.16 -0.98
N ASP A 968 28.40 23.47 -0.75
CA ASP A 968 29.23 24.51 -1.39
C ASP A 968 30.54 24.78 -0.62
N ARG A 969 31.38 25.65 -1.19
CA ARG A 969 32.67 26.07 -0.62
C ARG A 969 32.54 26.59 0.82
N PRO A 970 33.58 26.46 1.66
CA PRO A 970 33.60 27.06 2.98
C PRO A 970 33.37 28.58 2.89
N THR A 971 32.57 29.12 3.79
CA THR A 971 32.34 30.57 3.87
C THR A 971 33.60 31.28 4.34
N GLY A 972 33.70 32.60 4.10
CA GLY A 972 34.79 33.40 4.67
C GLY A 972 34.89 33.29 6.20
N ALA A 973 33.75 33.11 6.89
CA ALA A 973 33.70 32.87 8.32
C ALA A 973 34.28 31.50 8.71
N HIS A 974 34.02 30.44 7.92
CA HIS A 974 34.66 29.13 8.13
C HIS A 974 36.18 29.23 8.00
N VAL A 975 36.68 29.96 6.98
CA VAL A 975 38.12 30.12 6.77
C VAL A 975 38.77 30.89 7.94
N ALA A 976 38.21 32.02 8.35
CA ALA A 976 38.73 32.79 9.49
C ALA A 976 38.67 32.00 10.81
N ASN A 977 37.61 31.22 11.03
CA ASN A 977 37.48 30.38 12.22
C ASN A 977 38.48 29.22 12.20
N PHE A 978 38.71 28.62 11.03
CA PHE A 978 39.72 27.58 10.83
C PHE A 978 41.12 28.08 11.22
N GLU A 979 41.51 29.28 10.79
CA GLU A 979 42.81 29.88 11.14
C GLU A 979 42.98 30.01 12.66
N ALA A 980 41.96 30.52 13.36
CA ALA A 980 41.99 30.66 14.82
C ALA A 980 42.01 29.31 15.56
N ILE A 981 41.26 28.30 15.09
CA ILE A 981 41.27 26.96 15.68
C ILE A 981 42.61 26.28 15.41
N LYS A 982 43.17 26.45 14.21
CA LYS A 982 44.45 25.88 13.83
C LYS A 982 45.60 26.40 14.68
N GLU A 983 45.64 27.71 14.96
CA GLU A 983 46.63 28.29 15.89
C GLU A 983 46.56 27.62 17.28
N ARG A 984 45.36 27.52 17.85
CA ARG A 984 45.15 26.82 19.14
C ARG A 984 45.54 25.34 19.08
N TYR A 985 45.27 24.67 17.97
CA TYR A 985 45.64 23.28 17.74
C TYR A 985 47.15 23.11 17.73
N ASP A 986 47.86 23.92 16.93
CA ASP A 986 49.31 23.86 16.79
C ASP A 986 50.00 24.16 18.14
N ASP A 987 49.51 25.15 18.90
CA ASP A 987 50.00 25.47 20.26
C ASP A 987 49.80 24.32 21.24
N ALA A 988 48.64 23.66 21.20
CA ALA A 988 48.32 22.54 22.06
C ALA A 988 49.21 21.31 21.75
N MET A 989 49.44 21.04 20.46
CA MET A 989 50.35 19.96 20.01
C MET A 989 51.81 20.26 20.38
N ALA A 990 52.27 21.51 20.20
CA ALA A 990 53.60 21.93 20.62
C ALA A 990 53.80 21.83 22.15
N SER A 991 52.77 22.19 22.91
CA SER A 991 52.77 22.07 24.38
C SER A 991 52.85 20.60 24.83
N TYR A 992 52.09 19.71 24.18
CA TYR A 992 52.17 18.27 24.41
C TYR A 992 53.59 17.75 24.14
N GLU A 993 54.19 18.09 22.99
CA GLU A 993 55.55 17.66 22.64
C GLU A 993 56.61 18.18 23.63
N ALA A 994 56.46 19.41 24.14
CA ALA A 994 57.34 19.97 25.15
C ALA A 994 57.22 19.23 26.50
N ILE A 995 56.00 18.92 26.94
CA ILE A 995 55.75 18.13 28.15
C ILE A 995 56.28 16.70 27.97
N HIS A 996 56.09 16.10 26.80
CA HIS A 996 56.53 14.75 26.50
C HIS A 996 58.06 14.63 26.54
N LYS A 997 58.78 15.49 25.81
CA LYS A 997 60.25 15.48 25.74
C LYS A 997 60.94 15.76 27.08
N LYS A 998 60.26 16.44 28.01
CA LYS A 998 60.84 16.85 29.28
C LYS A 998 60.34 16.04 30.47
N GLN A 999 59.03 16.00 30.67
CA GLN A 999 58.42 15.44 31.88
C GLN A 999 58.10 13.96 31.70
N VAL A 1000 57.51 13.56 30.57
CA VAL A 1000 57.22 12.14 30.30
C VAL A 1000 58.53 11.36 30.12
N ALA A 1001 59.52 11.90 29.42
CA ALA A 1001 60.86 11.30 29.33
C ALA A 1001 61.52 11.06 30.70
N ARG A 1002 61.32 11.96 31.68
CA ARG A 1002 61.81 11.75 33.06
C ARG A 1002 61.08 10.63 33.79
N LEU A 1003 59.78 10.47 33.53
CA LEU A 1003 58.97 9.39 34.06
C LEU A 1003 59.40 8.04 33.45
N GLU A 1004 59.68 8.00 32.14
CA GLU A 1004 60.22 6.81 31.46
C GLU A 1004 61.62 6.44 31.96
N ASP A 1005 62.50 7.42 32.16
CA ASP A 1005 63.82 7.20 32.78
C ASP A 1005 63.70 6.62 34.20
N TYR A 1006 62.69 7.07 34.96
CA TYR A 1006 62.40 6.53 36.28
C TYR A 1006 61.94 5.07 36.20
N LEU A 1007 60.99 4.75 35.31
CA LEU A 1007 60.50 3.40 35.08
C LEU A 1007 61.64 2.45 34.70
N LYS A 1008 62.52 2.89 33.78
CA LYS A 1008 63.71 2.14 33.34
C LYS A 1008 64.70 1.89 34.47
N LYS A 1009 64.97 2.89 35.32
CA LYS A 1009 65.88 2.73 36.48
C LYS A 1009 65.33 1.80 37.57
N LYS A 1010 64.00 1.63 37.61
CA LYS A 1010 63.31 0.78 38.59
C LYS A 1010 62.91 -0.58 38.03
N ASP A 1011 63.36 -0.92 36.82
CA ASP A 1011 63.04 -2.17 36.12
C ASP A 1011 61.52 -2.42 36.01
N LYS A 1012 60.75 -1.33 35.79
CA LYS A 1012 59.31 -1.36 35.57
C LYS A 1012 58.98 -1.22 34.09
N PHE A 1013 57.85 -1.80 33.66
CA PHE A 1013 57.40 -1.77 32.27
C PHE A 1013 57.21 -0.33 31.74
N PRO A 1014 57.64 -0.04 30.49
CA PRO A 1014 57.48 1.26 29.85
C PRO A 1014 56.00 1.58 29.59
N ILE A 1015 55.72 2.82 29.21
CA ILE A 1015 54.39 3.22 28.76
C ILE A 1015 54.21 2.70 27.33
N GLU A 1016 53.20 1.85 27.12
CA GLU A 1016 52.90 1.29 25.80
C GLU A 1016 51.68 2.01 25.22
N PHE A 1017 51.82 2.47 23.98
CA PHE A 1017 50.74 3.05 23.21
C PHE A 1017 50.40 2.11 22.05
N LYS A 1018 49.12 2.00 21.72
CA LYS A 1018 48.72 1.51 20.40
C LYS A 1018 49.37 2.39 19.32
N SER A 1019 49.73 1.81 18.18
CA SER A 1019 50.02 2.62 16.99
C SER A 1019 48.79 3.44 16.60
N PHE A 1020 48.98 4.49 15.79
CA PHE A 1020 47.86 5.33 15.33
C PHE A 1020 46.79 4.49 14.61
N ASP A 1021 47.20 3.60 13.72
CA ASP A 1021 46.28 2.70 12.99
C ASP A 1021 45.55 1.71 13.91
N GLU A 1022 46.21 1.19 14.95
CA GLU A 1022 45.57 0.32 15.96
C GLU A 1022 44.66 1.10 16.91
N PHE A 1023 44.90 2.40 17.09
CA PHE A 1023 44.01 3.28 17.84
C PHE A 1023 42.76 3.60 17.01
N LEU A 1024 42.88 3.79 15.70
CA LEU A 1024 41.73 4.10 14.83
C LEU A 1024 40.81 2.88 14.60
N LYS A 1025 41.35 1.66 14.66
CA LYS A 1025 40.59 0.40 14.68
C LYS A 1025 39.89 0.19 16.02
#